data_AF-A0A9E3AIQ9-F1
#
_entry.id   AF-A0A9E3AIQ9-F1
#
_cell.length_a   1.000
_cell.length_b   1.000
_cell.length_c   1.000
_cell.angle_alpha   90.00
_cell.angle_beta   90.00
_cell.angle_gamma   90.00
#
_symmetry.space_group_name_H-M   'P 1'
#
loop_
_entity.id
_entity.type
_entity.pdbx_description
1 polymer ?
#
loop_
_entity_poly.entity_id
_entity_poly.type
_entity_poly.pdbx_seq_one_letter_code
_entity_poly.pdbx_strand_id
1 'polypeptide(L)'
;MNAAVLAAPNVFVQYECERNQAAPAEPAQSLFETYARFHEDLIVEALLRGALSLQGRGLESIGYLDIGARHPIEHSTTYLLYRKWGASGVLASADPAAREALSRVRERDVVVEPGAWEALAGRRIDLLSIEAADAGALLALLEAPPVAALRPVVILLAPGDAAVEAGLAARLQAQGYALAGRTEASLIFLDPAAAGAGDARARINSFDVFDTLIARRCIEPHRIFDQIEAACSLAGFAAARRAAETAVAAGPYVLADIYARLAQDLGLPAAEGERLMALEIEAELAAVMPIAENLAQVRDGDLLISDMYLGEEVIRRLLAKAGLDKTVGLSVSAHGKRSGEVWPKLKAEFHVGRHLGDNDHADVVMPARFGVRGVKSDVHAPSQVEAWCLNLGLRDMAELLREARLTSWSTEGLTRRLQLAQLQLNFPILLLSSVALMRLARETGASHLLFSSRDCRMWLGLHQALAGKTGQAEAPADYFYTSRRARTEASPGYLAYARERLGERGLVVDVCGSGWSTQVLLDRLGLTGRELFFVHQIATPTAYERKIPTPDTGRVHALVEPTETGVNNMVLELCNTAAHASVQGVTPMAGAWTPRFEPDPRPASILRLAEAQARWFETAAGLVPRADLSRTLSLPTSDIAQLVLELYRKLCQEPAPIHLFADSHLAEDRETMRAMGLGG
;
A
#
# COMPACT_ATOMS: atom_id res chain seq x y z
N MET A 1 -18.87 -4.17 17.50
CA MET A 1 -18.15 -5.28 18.17
C MET A 1 -17.80 -6.30 17.11
N ASN A 2 -16.51 -6.50 16.84
CA ASN A 2 -16.03 -7.60 15.99
C ASN A 2 -16.15 -8.90 16.78
N ALA A 3 -17.23 -9.65 16.57
CA ALA A 3 -17.25 -11.05 16.99
C ALA A 3 -16.32 -11.80 16.02
N ALA A 4 -15.09 -12.09 16.48
CA ALA A 4 -14.25 -13.07 15.83
C ALA A 4 -15.08 -14.35 15.65
N VAL A 5 -15.30 -14.76 14.40
CA VAL A 5 -15.83 -16.09 14.10
C VAL A 5 -14.87 -17.06 14.77
N LEU A 6 -15.36 -17.83 15.75
CA LEU A 6 -14.64 -18.98 16.28
C LEU A 6 -14.42 -19.94 15.11
N ALA A 7 -13.28 -19.84 14.45
CA ALA A 7 -12.85 -20.78 13.41
C ALA A 7 -12.43 -22.08 14.11
N ALA A 8 -13.42 -22.83 14.61
CA ALA A 8 -13.19 -24.16 15.12
C ALA A 8 -12.84 -25.07 13.94
N PRO A 9 -11.76 -25.86 14.04
CA PRO A 9 -11.39 -26.80 12.99
C PRO A 9 -12.52 -27.79 12.76
N ASN A 10 -12.70 -28.21 11.50
CA ASN A 10 -13.68 -29.23 11.16
C ASN A 10 -13.24 -30.59 11.73
N VAL A 11 -13.80 -30.94 12.89
CA VAL A 11 -13.48 -32.17 13.64
C VAL A 11 -13.73 -33.45 12.84
N PHE A 12 -14.64 -33.43 11.86
CA PHE A 12 -14.89 -34.59 10.99
C PHE A 12 -13.76 -34.77 9.97
N VAL A 13 -13.28 -33.67 9.37
CA VAL A 13 -12.13 -33.69 8.46
C VAL A 13 -10.89 -34.12 9.22
N GLN A 14 -10.68 -33.57 10.42
CA GLN A 14 -9.58 -33.95 11.28
C GLN A 14 -9.62 -35.45 11.61
N TYR A 15 -10.77 -35.97 12.04
CA TYR A 15 -10.95 -37.38 12.34
C TYR A 15 -10.65 -38.29 11.14
N GLU A 16 -11.14 -37.97 9.95
CA GLU A 16 -10.87 -38.77 8.75
C GLU A 16 -9.41 -38.65 8.28
N CYS A 17 -8.77 -37.48 8.39
CA CYS A 17 -7.34 -37.32 8.14
C CYS A 17 -6.51 -38.18 9.10
N GLU A 18 -6.82 -38.16 10.40
CA GLU A 18 -6.16 -38.97 11.43
C GLU A 18 -6.37 -40.48 11.17
N ARG A 19 -7.61 -40.90 10.91
CA ARG A 19 -7.95 -42.30 10.65
C ARG A 19 -7.24 -42.87 9.42
N ASN A 20 -7.08 -42.07 8.37
CA ASN A 20 -6.48 -42.49 7.11
C ASN A 20 -5.00 -42.09 6.97
N GLN A 21 -4.37 -41.57 8.04
CA GLN A 21 -2.96 -41.13 8.06
C GLN A 21 -2.62 -40.09 6.97
N ALA A 22 -3.58 -39.22 6.65
CA ALA A 22 -3.40 -38.13 5.70
C ALA A 22 -3.17 -36.82 6.45
N ALA A 23 -2.21 -36.01 6.00
CA ALA A 23 -2.04 -34.66 6.53
C ALA A 23 -3.19 -33.76 6.04
N PRO A 24 -3.78 -32.91 6.91
CA PRO A 24 -4.80 -31.95 6.49
C PRO A 24 -4.21 -30.90 5.53
N ALA A 25 -5.02 -30.47 4.56
CA ALA A 25 -4.63 -29.44 3.60
C ALA A 25 -4.67 -28.02 4.21
N GLU A 26 -3.75 -27.15 3.78
CA GLU A 26 -3.69 -25.75 4.17
C GLU A 26 -4.30 -24.83 3.09
N PRO A 27 -5.17 -23.86 3.45
CA PRO A 27 -5.60 -23.53 4.81
C PRO A 27 -6.60 -24.53 5.39
N ALA A 28 -6.49 -24.80 6.70
CA ALA A 28 -7.35 -25.73 7.41
C ALA A 28 -8.86 -25.41 7.26
N GLN A 29 -9.65 -26.45 6.95
CA GLN A 29 -11.10 -26.32 6.81
C GLN A 29 -11.79 -26.09 8.16
N SER A 30 -12.61 -25.05 8.25
CA SER A 30 -13.40 -24.71 9.45
C SER A 30 -14.85 -25.16 9.32
N LEU A 31 -15.55 -25.32 10.46
CA LEU A 31 -17.00 -25.49 10.47
C LEU A 31 -17.70 -24.21 10.03
N PHE A 32 -18.75 -24.34 9.21
CA PHE A 32 -19.61 -23.23 8.83
C PHE A 32 -20.78 -23.09 9.80
N GLU A 33 -21.07 -21.86 10.21
CA GLU A 33 -22.25 -21.52 11.00
C GLU A 33 -23.51 -21.62 10.13
N THR A 34 -24.49 -22.42 10.55
CA THR A 34 -25.77 -22.66 9.87
C THR A 34 -26.90 -22.73 10.90
N TYR A 35 -28.09 -22.29 10.51
CA TYR A 35 -29.31 -22.34 11.30
C TYR A 35 -30.48 -22.99 10.56
N ALA A 36 -30.36 -23.14 9.24
CA ALA A 36 -31.30 -23.90 8.44
C ALA A 36 -31.15 -25.41 8.65
N ARG A 37 -32.24 -26.16 8.39
CA ARG A 37 -32.30 -27.61 8.64
C ARG A 37 -31.39 -28.41 7.72
N PHE A 38 -31.27 -28.00 6.46
CA PHE A 38 -30.45 -28.67 5.45
C PHE A 38 -29.43 -27.72 4.81
N HIS A 39 -28.94 -26.76 5.60
CA HIS A 39 -27.91 -25.79 5.19
C HIS A 39 -28.33 -24.85 4.05
N GLU A 40 -29.63 -24.64 3.86
CA GLU A 40 -30.14 -23.76 2.80
C GLU A 40 -29.63 -22.33 2.93
N ASP A 41 -29.49 -21.83 4.16
CA ASP A 41 -28.99 -20.50 4.48
C ASP A 41 -27.55 -20.27 3.98
N LEU A 42 -26.70 -21.31 3.97
CA LEU A 42 -25.35 -21.24 3.37
C LEU A 42 -25.40 -21.09 1.85
N ILE A 43 -26.29 -21.83 1.18
CA ILE A 43 -26.47 -21.75 -0.28
C ILE A 43 -27.00 -20.36 -0.65
N VAL A 44 -28.02 -19.90 0.07
CA VAL A 44 -28.63 -18.59 -0.12
C VAL A 44 -27.61 -17.46 0.15
N GLU A 45 -26.83 -17.56 1.23
CA GLU A 45 -25.76 -16.59 1.54
C GLU A 45 -24.75 -16.50 0.38
N ALA A 46 -24.31 -17.65 -0.14
CA ALA A 46 -23.35 -17.69 -1.24
C ALA A 46 -23.90 -17.04 -2.52
N LEU A 47 -25.14 -17.37 -2.90
CA LEU A 47 -25.81 -16.83 -4.08
C LEU A 47 -26.04 -15.32 -3.96
N LEU A 48 -26.56 -14.85 -2.84
CA LEU A 48 -26.78 -13.42 -2.59
C LEU A 48 -25.46 -12.65 -2.55
N ARG A 49 -24.41 -13.21 -1.94
CA ARG A 49 -23.09 -12.59 -1.92
C ARG A 49 -22.53 -12.40 -3.33
N GLY A 50 -22.65 -13.41 -4.19
CA GLY A 50 -22.25 -13.30 -5.59
C GLY A 50 -23.05 -12.20 -6.32
N ALA A 51 -24.37 -12.26 -6.24
CA ALA A 51 -25.25 -11.34 -6.95
C ALA A 51 -25.12 -9.88 -6.46
N LEU A 52 -25.10 -9.63 -5.15
CA LEU A 52 -25.00 -8.27 -4.61
C LEU A 52 -23.62 -7.65 -4.85
N SER A 53 -22.55 -8.46 -4.82
CA SER A 53 -21.21 -8.01 -5.21
C SER A 53 -21.20 -7.50 -6.66
N LEU A 54 -21.88 -8.21 -7.58
CA LEU A 54 -22.03 -7.79 -8.97
C LEU A 54 -22.89 -6.53 -9.15
N GLN A 55 -23.76 -6.22 -8.18
CA GLN A 55 -24.57 -5.00 -8.12
C GLN A 55 -23.90 -3.85 -7.34
N GLY A 56 -22.71 -4.06 -6.76
CA GLY A 56 -22.03 -3.06 -5.93
C GLY A 56 -22.74 -2.77 -4.60
N ARG A 57 -23.50 -3.74 -4.08
CA ARG A 57 -24.25 -3.62 -2.82
C ARG A 57 -23.58 -4.42 -1.70
N GLY A 58 -23.60 -3.86 -0.49
CA GLY A 58 -23.17 -4.57 0.72
C GLY A 58 -24.22 -5.58 1.22
N LEU A 59 -23.76 -6.61 1.94
CA LEU A 59 -24.60 -7.69 2.48
C LEU A 59 -25.55 -7.22 3.58
N GLU A 60 -25.24 -6.10 4.23
CA GLU A 60 -26.13 -5.42 5.18
C GLU A 60 -27.39 -4.84 4.53
N SER A 61 -27.37 -4.66 3.20
CA SER A 61 -28.52 -4.16 2.43
C SER A 61 -29.52 -5.24 2.03
N ILE A 62 -29.30 -6.50 2.45
CA ILE A 62 -30.18 -7.62 2.12
C ILE A 62 -31.54 -7.41 2.79
N GLY A 63 -32.59 -7.42 1.97
CA GLY A 63 -33.97 -7.55 2.42
C GLY A 63 -34.52 -8.95 2.15
N TYR A 64 -35.29 -9.52 3.07
CA TYR A 64 -35.96 -10.81 2.86
C TYR A 64 -37.44 -10.81 3.25
N LEU A 65 -38.20 -11.71 2.63
CA LEU A 65 -39.54 -12.10 3.04
C LEU A 65 -39.51 -13.60 3.37
N ASP A 66 -39.82 -13.95 4.61
CA ASP A 66 -39.85 -15.34 5.09
C ASP A 66 -41.28 -15.70 5.51
N ILE A 67 -41.99 -16.43 4.65
CA ILE A 67 -43.37 -16.85 4.86
C ILE A 67 -43.37 -18.27 5.43
N GLY A 68 -43.99 -18.45 6.59
CA GLY A 68 -43.97 -19.71 7.33
C GLY A 68 -42.90 -19.77 8.43
N ALA A 69 -42.33 -18.63 8.84
CA ALA A 69 -41.32 -18.57 9.89
C ALA A 69 -41.86 -19.14 11.23
N ARG A 70 -41.30 -20.28 11.69
CA ARG A 70 -41.81 -20.99 12.89
C ARG A 70 -41.01 -20.71 14.16
N HIS A 71 -39.74 -20.32 14.03
CA HIS A 71 -38.86 -20.13 15.17
C HIS A 71 -37.83 -19.02 14.87
N PRO A 72 -37.46 -18.18 15.85
CA PRO A 72 -36.59 -17.04 15.62
C PRO A 72 -35.13 -17.36 15.31
N ILE A 73 -34.66 -18.59 15.52
CA ILE A 73 -33.23 -18.95 15.40
C ILE A 73 -33.08 -20.29 14.68
N GLU A 74 -33.48 -21.36 15.35
CA GLU A 74 -33.45 -22.73 14.81
C GLU A 74 -34.38 -22.90 13.60
N HIS A 75 -33.94 -23.71 12.63
CA HIS A 75 -34.63 -23.98 11.35
C HIS A 75 -34.93 -22.73 10.51
N SER A 76 -34.25 -21.62 10.78
CA SER A 76 -34.44 -20.37 10.03
C SER A 76 -33.49 -20.30 8.84
N THR A 77 -34.04 -20.08 7.65
CA THR A 77 -33.28 -19.82 6.42
C THR A 77 -32.71 -18.40 6.35
N THR A 78 -33.17 -17.51 7.24
CA THR A 78 -32.85 -16.08 7.25
C THR A 78 -32.04 -15.63 8.48
N TYR A 79 -31.88 -16.49 9.49
CA TYR A 79 -31.20 -16.11 10.73
C TYR A 79 -29.70 -15.82 10.55
N LEU A 80 -29.01 -16.62 9.75
CA LEU A 80 -27.61 -16.42 9.41
C LEU A 80 -27.37 -15.04 8.81
N LEU A 81 -28.20 -14.62 7.86
CA LEU A 81 -28.09 -13.32 7.18
C LEU A 81 -28.27 -12.15 8.15
N TYR A 82 -29.28 -12.24 9.01
CA TYR A 82 -29.53 -11.26 10.06
C TYR A 82 -28.38 -11.16 11.04
N ARG A 83 -27.91 -12.28 11.60
CA ARG A 83 -26.88 -12.26 12.64
C ARG A 83 -25.53 -11.82 12.09
N LYS A 84 -25.12 -12.37 10.94
CA LYS A 84 -23.80 -12.18 10.35
C LYS A 84 -23.64 -10.86 9.61
N TRP A 85 -24.66 -10.46 8.85
CA TRP A 85 -24.59 -9.30 7.95
C TRP A 85 -25.44 -8.12 8.39
N GLY A 86 -26.31 -8.33 9.38
CA GLY A 86 -27.24 -7.30 9.81
C GLY A 86 -28.41 -7.06 8.87
N ALA A 87 -28.69 -8.03 7.99
CA ALA A 87 -29.86 -8.03 7.13
C ALA A 87 -31.17 -7.95 7.94
N SER A 88 -32.24 -7.48 7.30
CA SER A 88 -33.57 -7.37 7.92
C SER A 88 -34.67 -7.65 6.90
N GLY A 89 -35.85 -8.02 7.37
CA GLY A 89 -36.93 -8.41 6.49
C GLY A 89 -38.29 -8.47 7.15
N VAL A 90 -39.22 -9.14 6.47
CA VAL A 90 -40.58 -9.40 6.94
C VAL A 90 -40.72 -10.89 7.21
N LEU A 91 -41.11 -11.24 8.43
CA LEU A 91 -41.36 -12.62 8.85
C LEU A 91 -42.86 -12.82 9.01
N ALA A 92 -43.46 -13.68 8.19
CA ALA A 92 -44.88 -13.97 8.23
C ALA A 92 -45.13 -15.34 8.86
N SER A 93 -45.89 -15.39 9.96
CA SER A 93 -46.21 -16.66 10.64
C SER A 93 -47.66 -16.73 11.07
N ALA A 94 -48.32 -17.85 10.76
CA ALA A 94 -49.71 -18.08 11.14
C ALA A 94 -49.85 -18.39 12.63
N ASP A 95 -48.78 -18.81 13.31
CA ASP A 95 -48.78 -19.13 14.74
C ASP A 95 -48.55 -17.86 15.58
N PRO A 96 -49.52 -17.44 16.42
CA PRO A 96 -49.34 -16.30 17.33
C PRO A 96 -48.16 -16.46 18.29
N ALA A 97 -47.88 -17.67 18.78
CA ALA A 97 -46.78 -17.91 19.71
C ALA A 97 -45.42 -17.75 19.02
N ALA A 98 -45.29 -18.26 17.79
CA ALA A 98 -44.12 -18.02 16.94
C ALA A 98 -43.92 -16.52 16.69
N ARG A 99 -44.98 -15.76 16.38
CA ARG A 99 -44.87 -14.30 16.15
C ARG A 99 -44.40 -13.54 17.39
N GLU A 100 -44.85 -13.92 18.58
CA GLU A 100 -44.39 -13.32 19.83
C GLU A 100 -42.88 -13.58 20.03
N ALA A 101 -42.44 -14.83 19.84
CA ALA A 101 -41.03 -15.19 19.95
C ALA A 101 -40.16 -14.51 18.89
N LEU A 102 -40.64 -14.43 17.64
CA LEU A 102 -39.99 -13.73 16.54
C LEU A 102 -39.82 -12.25 16.88
N SER A 103 -40.87 -11.57 17.32
CA SER A 103 -40.82 -10.13 17.64
C SER A 103 -39.84 -9.82 18.78
N ARG A 104 -39.68 -10.74 19.73
CA ARG A 104 -38.76 -10.61 20.86
C ARG A 104 -37.29 -10.79 20.47
N VAL A 105 -36.97 -11.70 19.54
CA VAL A 105 -35.58 -12.08 19.22
C VAL A 105 -35.07 -11.41 17.93
N ARG A 106 -35.98 -11.05 17.03
CA ARG A 106 -35.71 -10.52 15.69
C ARG A 106 -36.05 -9.03 15.61
N GLU A 107 -35.47 -8.23 16.49
CA GLU A 107 -35.80 -6.81 16.69
C GLU A 107 -35.74 -5.92 15.43
N ARG A 108 -34.95 -6.31 14.41
CA ARG A 108 -34.86 -5.58 13.13
C ARG A 108 -35.88 -6.03 12.08
N ASP A 109 -36.52 -7.18 12.30
CA ASP A 109 -37.51 -7.73 11.39
C ASP A 109 -38.92 -7.24 11.73
N VAL A 110 -39.76 -7.11 10.72
CA VAL A 110 -41.19 -6.86 10.90
C VAL A 110 -41.93 -8.18 10.90
N VAL A 111 -42.59 -8.49 12.01
CA VAL A 111 -43.30 -9.75 12.19
C VAL A 111 -44.79 -9.55 11.94
N VAL A 112 -45.38 -10.34 11.05
CA VAL A 112 -46.77 -10.18 10.59
C VAL A 112 -47.51 -11.52 10.48
N GLU A 113 -48.84 -11.46 10.37
CA GLU A 113 -49.63 -12.60 9.91
C GLU A 113 -49.51 -12.76 8.38
N PRO A 114 -49.55 -14.00 7.84
CA PRO A 114 -49.64 -14.22 6.40
C PRO A 114 -50.86 -13.49 5.83
N GLY A 115 -50.65 -12.65 4.81
CA GLY A 115 -51.69 -11.80 4.22
C GLY A 115 -51.59 -10.32 4.57
N ALA A 116 -50.87 -9.95 5.64
CA ALA A 116 -50.67 -8.54 6.03
C ALA A 116 -49.52 -7.88 5.23
N TRP A 117 -49.69 -7.83 3.91
CA TRP A 117 -48.63 -7.45 2.95
C TRP A 117 -48.33 -5.96 2.87
N GLU A 118 -49.09 -5.11 3.55
CA GLU A 118 -48.78 -3.69 3.78
C GLU A 118 -47.35 -3.51 4.33
N ALA A 119 -46.86 -4.48 5.11
CA ALA A 119 -45.50 -4.49 5.67
C ALA A 119 -44.38 -4.53 4.61
N LEU A 120 -44.69 -4.90 3.36
CA LEU A 120 -43.75 -4.92 2.24
C LEU A 120 -43.58 -3.55 1.57
N ALA A 121 -44.44 -2.56 1.88
CA ALA A 121 -44.41 -1.26 1.23
C ALA A 121 -43.05 -0.57 1.39
N GLY A 122 -42.45 -0.17 0.26
CA GLY A 122 -41.15 0.51 0.22
C GLY A 122 -39.93 -0.37 0.54
N ARG A 123 -40.12 -1.68 0.77
CA ARG A 123 -39.02 -2.61 1.05
C ARG A 123 -38.51 -3.27 -0.22
N ARG A 124 -37.20 -3.41 -0.32
CA ARG A 124 -36.55 -4.29 -1.31
C ARG A 124 -36.50 -5.70 -0.75
N ILE A 125 -36.88 -6.68 -1.55
CA ILE A 125 -36.79 -8.11 -1.20
C ILE A 125 -35.80 -8.76 -2.15
N ASP A 126 -34.66 -9.20 -1.62
CA ASP A 126 -33.61 -9.93 -2.34
C ASP A 126 -33.78 -11.45 -2.19
N LEU A 127 -34.37 -11.89 -1.08
CA LEU A 127 -34.70 -13.29 -0.81
C LEU A 127 -36.18 -13.47 -0.49
N LEU A 128 -36.84 -14.38 -1.20
CA LEU A 128 -38.16 -14.88 -0.86
C LEU A 128 -38.04 -16.34 -0.38
N SER A 129 -38.34 -16.59 0.90
CA SER A 129 -38.41 -17.91 1.51
C SER A 129 -39.88 -18.24 1.80
N ILE A 130 -40.35 -19.39 1.31
CA ILE A 130 -41.73 -19.85 1.55
C ILE A 130 -41.72 -21.28 2.03
N GLU A 131 -42.23 -21.47 3.25
CA GLU A 131 -42.60 -22.75 3.81
C GLU A 131 -44.11 -22.78 4.04
N ALA A 132 -44.79 -23.78 3.48
CA ALA A 132 -46.23 -23.94 3.56
C ALA A 132 -46.61 -25.37 3.97
N ALA A 133 -47.85 -25.55 4.40
CA ALA A 133 -48.35 -26.86 4.84
C ALA A 133 -48.48 -27.87 3.69
N ASP A 134 -48.77 -27.38 2.49
CA ASP A 134 -48.87 -28.18 1.27
C ASP A 134 -48.58 -27.34 0.02
N ALA A 135 -48.53 -28.03 -1.10
CA ALA A 135 -48.32 -27.50 -2.44
C ALA A 135 -49.30 -26.41 -2.87
N GLY A 136 -50.59 -26.57 -2.54
CA GLY A 136 -51.64 -25.64 -2.91
C GLY A 136 -51.50 -24.33 -2.14
N ALA A 137 -51.19 -24.41 -0.85
CA ALA A 137 -50.90 -23.25 -0.01
C ALA A 137 -49.63 -22.52 -0.48
N LEU A 138 -48.59 -23.24 -0.87
CA LEU A 138 -47.35 -22.65 -1.41
C LEU A 138 -47.63 -21.87 -2.71
N LEU A 139 -48.38 -22.48 -3.64
CA LEU A 139 -48.77 -21.84 -4.90
C LEU A 139 -49.63 -20.59 -4.66
N ALA A 140 -50.62 -20.68 -3.76
CA ALA A 140 -51.46 -19.54 -3.42
C ALA A 140 -50.67 -18.36 -2.83
N LEU A 141 -49.65 -18.64 -2.02
CA LEU A 141 -48.75 -17.62 -1.47
C LEU A 141 -47.87 -16.99 -2.55
N LEU A 142 -47.31 -17.79 -3.48
CA LEU A 142 -46.55 -17.28 -4.62
C LEU A 142 -47.41 -16.42 -5.56
N GLU A 143 -48.69 -16.74 -5.70
CA GLU A 143 -49.63 -16.02 -6.56
C GLU A 143 -50.28 -14.81 -5.89
N ALA A 144 -50.14 -14.65 -4.58
CA ALA A 144 -50.69 -13.50 -3.86
C ALA A 144 -50.15 -12.21 -4.50
N PRO A 145 -50.99 -11.26 -4.93
CA PRO A 145 -50.56 -10.13 -5.77
C PRO A 145 -49.32 -9.36 -5.30
N PRO A 146 -49.16 -9.00 -4.00
CA PRO A 146 -47.96 -8.29 -3.55
C PRO A 146 -46.72 -9.18 -3.48
N VAL A 147 -46.87 -10.50 -3.37
CA VAL A 147 -45.76 -11.47 -3.42
C VAL A 147 -45.37 -11.77 -4.87
N ALA A 148 -46.36 -11.98 -5.75
CA ALA A 148 -46.16 -12.20 -7.18
C ALA A 148 -45.51 -11.01 -7.91
N ALA A 149 -45.70 -9.79 -7.38
CA ALA A 149 -45.06 -8.58 -7.87
C ALA A 149 -43.58 -8.45 -7.46
N LEU A 150 -43.11 -9.27 -6.50
CA LEU A 150 -41.71 -9.26 -6.09
C LEU A 150 -40.83 -9.89 -7.18
N ARG A 151 -39.62 -9.34 -7.33
CA ARG A 151 -38.57 -9.91 -8.17
C ARG A 151 -37.30 -10.15 -7.35
N PRO A 152 -37.34 -11.08 -6.38
CA PRO A 152 -36.19 -11.38 -5.55
C PRO A 152 -35.03 -11.97 -6.37
N VAL A 153 -33.81 -11.81 -5.86
CA VAL A 153 -32.62 -12.42 -6.45
C VAL A 153 -32.67 -13.94 -6.25
N VAL A 154 -33.08 -14.38 -5.07
CA VAL A 154 -33.18 -15.80 -4.70
C VAL A 154 -34.60 -16.13 -4.23
N ILE A 155 -35.13 -17.25 -4.71
CA ILE A 155 -36.38 -17.85 -4.21
C ILE A 155 -36.06 -19.21 -3.60
N LEU A 156 -36.46 -19.42 -2.35
CA LEU A 156 -36.38 -20.69 -1.65
C LEU A 156 -37.80 -21.18 -1.36
N LEU A 157 -38.11 -22.39 -1.81
CA LEU A 157 -39.42 -23.03 -1.62
C LEU A 157 -39.24 -24.36 -0.91
N ALA A 158 -40.08 -24.64 0.08
CA ALA A 158 -40.16 -25.95 0.74
C ALA A 158 -41.48 -26.67 0.40
N PRO A 159 -41.56 -27.39 -0.73
CA PRO A 159 -42.83 -27.92 -1.27
C PRO A 159 -43.31 -29.23 -0.62
N GLY A 160 -42.45 -29.99 0.06
CA GLY A 160 -42.82 -31.21 0.79
C GLY A 160 -43.24 -32.44 -0.04
N ASP A 161 -43.50 -32.30 -1.36
CA ASP A 161 -43.92 -33.37 -2.27
C ASP A 161 -43.22 -33.29 -3.65
N ALA A 162 -42.63 -34.41 -4.10
CA ALA A 162 -41.88 -34.51 -5.35
C ALA A 162 -42.72 -34.30 -6.64
N ALA A 163 -44.01 -34.62 -6.64
CA ALA A 163 -44.88 -34.39 -7.81
C ALA A 163 -45.16 -32.90 -8.05
N VAL A 164 -45.13 -32.12 -6.96
CA VAL A 164 -45.39 -30.68 -6.93
C VAL A 164 -44.14 -29.90 -7.32
N GLU A 165 -42.96 -30.39 -6.93
CA GLU A 165 -41.66 -29.81 -7.28
C GLU A 165 -41.48 -29.58 -8.78
N ALA A 166 -41.84 -30.56 -9.62
CA ALA A 166 -41.66 -30.46 -11.07
C ALA A 166 -42.50 -29.33 -11.69
N GLY A 167 -43.74 -29.16 -11.22
CA GLY A 167 -44.63 -28.09 -11.67
C GLY A 167 -44.17 -26.71 -11.23
N LEU A 168 -43.69 -26.58 -9.99
CA LEU A 168 -43.13 -25.33 -9.46
C LEU A 168 -41.84 -24.92 -10.19
N ALA A 169 -40.95 -25.88 -10.43
CA ALA A 169 -39.70 -25.62 -11.14
C ALA A 169 -39.95 -25.15 -12.58
N ALA A 170 -40.81 -25.84 -13.33
CA ALA A 170 -41.18 -25.44 -14.68
C ALA A 170 -41.78 -24.02 -14.73
N ARG A 171 -42.60 -23.67 -13.73
CA ARG A 171 -43.21 -22.35 -13.63
C ARG A 171 -42.20 -21.24 -13.35
N LEU A 172 -41.33 -21.40 -12.36
CA LEU A 172 -40.31 -20.41 -12.05
C LEU A 172 -39.29 -20.25 -13.18
N GLN A 173 -38.95 -21.34 -13.87
CA GLN A 173 -38.14 -21.31 -15.09
C GLN A 173 -38.82 -20.52 -16.21
N ALA A 174 -40.13 -20.68 -16.41
CA ALA A 174 -40.89 -19.87 -17.37
C ALA A 174 -40.90 -18.36 -17.01
N GLN A 175 -40.70 -18.02 -15.74
CA GLN A 175 -40.53 -16.65 -15.27
C GLN A 175 -39.07 -16.15 -15.32
N GLY A 176 -38.15 -16.96 -15.84
CA GLY A 176 -36.74 -16.61 -16.03
C GLY A 176 -35.81 -16.97 -14.87
N TYR A 177 -36.27 -17.70 -13.85
CA TYR A 177 -35.40 -18.17 -12.77
C TYR A 177 -34.70 -19.48 -13.14
N ALA A 178 -33.44 -19.63 -12.73
CA ALA A 178 -32.69 -20.88 -12.84
C ALA A 178 -32.75 -21.66 -11.53
N LEU A 179 -32.92 -22.98 -11.58
CA LEU A 179 -32.77 -23.84 -10.40
C LEU A 179 -31.29 -23.87 -10.03
N ALA A 180 -30.94 -23.26 -8.90
CA ALA A 180 -29.57 -23.09 -8.42
C ALA A 180 -29.17 -24.17 -7.40
N GLY A 181 -30.13 -24.77 -6.71
CA GLY A 181 -29.86 -25.83 -5.74
C GLY A 181 -31.11 -26.60 -5.34
N ARG A 182 -30.89 -27.80 -4.81
CA ARG A 182 -31.91 -28.66 -4.23
C ARG A 182 -31.35 -29.28 -2.95
N THR A 183 -32.11 -29.19 -1.85
CA THR A 183 -31.85 -29.92 -0.60
C THR A 183 -32.86 -31.05 -0.43
N GLU A 184 -32.83 -31.74 0.71
CA GLU A 184 -33.79 -32.79 1.03
C GLU A 184 -35.24 -32.28 1.14
N ALA A 185 -35.44 -30.98 1.41
CA ALA A 185 -36.76 -30.40 1.58
C ALA A 185 -37.02 -29.11 0.77
N SER A 186 -36.00 -28.53 0.14
CA SER A 186 -36.10 -27.19 -0.46
C SER A 186 -35.60 -27.14 -1.91
N LEU A 187 -36.28 -26.35 -2.74
CA LEU A 187 -35.82 -25.91 -4.06
C LEU A 187 -35.33 -24.46 -3.97
N ILE A 188 -34.14 -24.19 -4.51
CA ILE A 188 -33.51 -22.86 -4.48
C ILE A 188 -33.32 -22.38 -5.91
N PHE A 189 -33.89 -21.22 -6.22
CA PHE A 189 -33.85 -20.60 -7.52
C PHE A 189 -33.11 -19.27 -7.49
N LEU A 190 -32.42 -18.93 -8.57
CA LEU A 190 -31.71 -17.67 -8.77
C LEU A 190 -32.29 -16.96 -9.99
N ASP A 191 -32.50 -15.65 -9.92
CA ASP A 191 -32.74 -14.82 -11.10
C ASP A 191 -31.39 -14.50 -11.78
N PRO A 192 -31.06 -15.08 -12.95
CA PRO A 192 -29.79 -14.84 -13.62
C PRO A 192 -29.64 -13.38 -14.10
N ALA A 193 -30.75 -12.70 -14.42
CA ALA A 193 -30.73 -11.31 -14.83
C ALA A 193 -30.40 -10.40 -13.64
N ALA A 194 -30.99 -10.67 -12.47
CA ALA A 194 -30.63 -9.98 -11.23
C ALA A 194 -29.20 -10.32 -10.77
N ALA A 195 -28.71 -11.53 -11.06
CA ALA A 195 -27.34 -11.96 -10.82
C ALA A 195 -26.32 -11.46 -11.86
N GLY A 196 -26.72 -10.62 -12.83
CA GLY A 196 -25.80 -9.98 -13.78
C GLY A 196 -25.36 -10.84 -14.98
N ALA A 197 -26.03 -11.96 -15.26
CA ALA A 197 -25.72 -12.86 -16.38
C ALA A 197 -26.29 -12.39 -17.74
N GLY A 198 -26.94 -11.21 -17.80
CA GLY A 198 -27.53 -10.65 -19.03
C GLY A 198 -26.60 -9.79 -19.89
N ASP A 199 -25.40 -9.46 -19.42
CA ASP A 199 -24.39 -8.71 -20.17
C ASP A 199 -23.18 -9.63 -20.42
N ALA A 200 -23.09 -10.18 -21.63
CA ALA A 200 -22.00 -11.10 -22.01
C ALA A 200 -20.65 -10.38 -22.22
N ARG A 201 -20.62 -9.04 -22.16
CA ARG A 201 -19.38 -8.26 -22.30
C ARG A 201 -18.49 -8.48 -21.08
N ALA A 202 -17.19 -8.62 -21.31
CA ALA A 202 -16.23 -8.71 -20.22
C ALA A 202 -16.28 -7.45 -19.36
N ARG A 203 -16.32 -7.64 -18.03
CA ARG A 203 -16.22 -6.54 -17.06
C ARG A 203 -14.76 -6.16 -16.88
N ILE A 204 -14.42 -4.93 -17.22
CA ILE A 204 -13.05 -4.41 -17.13
C ILE A 204 -13.02 -3.11 -16.34
N ASN A 205 -11.86 -2.78 -15.77
CA ASN A 205 -11.53 -1.40 -15.46
C ASN A 205 -10.71 -0.81 -16.61
N SER A 206 -10.69 0.51 -16.69
CA SER A 206 -9.78 1.23 -17.57
C SER A 206 -8.89 2.19 -16.79
N PHE A 207 -7.72 2.46 -17.34
CA PHE A 207 -6.72 3.32 -16.71
C PHE A 207 -6.09 4.23 -17.74
N ASP A 208 -5.88 5.48 -17.39
CA ASP A 208 -4.90 6.31 -18.06
C ASP A 208 -3.47 5.77 -17.85
N VAL A 209 -2.54 6.17 -18.71
CA VAL A 209 -1.14 5.73 -18.68
C VAL A 209 -0.22 6.76 -18.01
N PHE A 210 -0.13 7.98 -18.53
CA PHE A 210 0.90 8.96 -18.14
C PHE A 210 0.40 9.84 -17.00
N ASP A 211 1.21 10.01 -15.96
CA ASP A 211 0.83 10.65 -14.70
C ASP A 211 -0.32 9.92 -13.95
N THR A 212 -0.63 8.69 -14.39
CA THR A 212 -1.54 7.75 -13.72
C THR A 212 -0.88 6.43 -13.37
N LEU A 213 -0.40 5.65 -14.34
CA LEU A 213 0.29 4.37 -14.09
C LEU A 213 1.80 4.53 -14.09
N ILE A 214 2.30 5.39 -14.95
CA ILE A 214 3.71 5.73 -15.07
C ILE A 214 3.88 7.24 -14.98
N ALA A 215 5.00 7.67 -14.42
CA ALA A 215 5.41 9.07 -14.38
C ALA A 215 6.80 9.19 -15.02
N ARG A 216 7.20 10.44 -15.28
CA ARG A 216 8.59 10.77 -15.61
C ARG A 216 9.33 11.21 -14.35
N ARG A 217 10.63 10.91 -14.27
CA ARG A 217 11.50 11.38 -13.18
C ARG A 217 11.48 12.91 -13.04
N CYS A 218 11.54 13.63 -14.17
CA CYS A 218 11.38 15.08 -14.17
C CYS A 218 9.95 15.46 -13.78
N ILE A 219 9.81 16.40 -12.84
CA ILE A 219 8.50 16.81 -12.32
C ILE A 219 7.63 17.45 -13.41
N GLU A 220 8.19 18.35 -14.22
CA GLU A 220 7.49 18.92 -15.37
C GLU A 220 7.85 18.13 -16.64
N PRO A 221 6.86 17.54 -17.35
CA PRO A 221 7.14 16.64 -18.49
C PRO A 221 7.99 17.25 -19.61
N HIS A 222 7.82 18.55 -19.88
CA HIS A 222 8.56 19.23 -20.95
C HIS A 222 10.08 19.30 -20.73
N ARG A 223 10.56 19.06 -19.49
CA ARG A 223 11.98 19.04 -19.16
C ARG A 223 12.74 17.88 -19.80
N ILE A 224 12.03 16.85 -20.26
CA ILE A 224 12.65 15.79 -21.05
C ILE A 224 13.32 16.34 -22.31
N PHE A 225 12.74 17.38 -22.91
CA PHE A 225 13.31 18.02 -24.10
C PHE A 225 14.59 18.80 -23.79
N ASP A 226 14.73 19.35 -22.59
CA ASP A 226 15.97 20.00 -22.15
C ASP A 226 17.11 18.98 -22.01
N GLN A 227 16.79 17.76 -21.55
CA GLN A 227 17.77 16.65 -21.46
C GLN A 227 18.21 16.20 -22.86
N ILE A 228 17.27 16.12 -23.81
CA ILE A 228 17.58 15.77 -25.20
C ILE A 228 18.43 16.87 -25.85
N GLU A 229 18.09 18.14 -25.63
CA GLU A 229 18.87 19.29 -26.14
C GLU A 229 20.32 19.24 -25.67
N ALA A 230 20.55 18.95 -24.39
CA ALA A 230 21.88 18.76 -23.84
C ALA A 230 22.61 17.57 -24.48
N ALA A 231 21.91 16.47 -24.77
CA ALA A 231 22.49 15.27 -25.37
C ALA A 231 22.79 15.41 -26.88
N CYS A 232 21.93 16.12 -27.62
CA CYS A 232 22.07 16.28 -29.07
C CYS A 232 22.92 17.48 -29.48
N SER A 233 23.24 18.38 -28.54
CA SER A 233 24.02 19.61 -28.78
C SER A 233 23.42 20.54 -29.84
N LEU A 234 22.10 20.47 -30.06
CA LEU A 234 21.37 21.33 -30.98
C LEU A 234 20.65 22.45 -30.20
N ALA A 235 21.30 23.61 -30.11
CA ALA A 235 20.75 24.75 -29.38
C ALA A 235 19.36 25.17 -29.90
N GLY A 236 18.42 25.37 -29.00
CA GLY A 236 17.02 25.70 -29.29
C GLY A 236 16.15 24.48 -29.60
N PHE A 237 16.68 23.25 -29.54
CA PHE A 237 15.93 22.03 -29.82
C PHE A 237 14.64 21.93 -28.99
N ALA A 238 14.70 22.15 -27.67
CA ALA A 238 13.52 21.96 -26.83
C ALA A 238 12.39 22.92 -27.19
N ALA A 239 12.71 24.17 -27.53
CA ALA A 239 11.73 25.15 -27.98
C ALA A 239 11.13 24.78 -29.34
N ALA A 240 11.98 24.40 -30.31
CA ALA A 240 11.56 24.00 -31.64
C ALA A 240 10.68 22.74 -31.62
N ARG A 241 11.04 21.73 -30.82
CA ARG A 241 10.28 20.48 -30.67
C ARG A 241 8.86 20.71 -30.13
N ARG A 242 8.68 21.63 -29.18
CA ARG A 242 7.33 22.00 -28.68
C ARG A 242 6.53 22.80 -29.71
N ALA A 243 7.18 23.67 -30.47
CA ALA A 243 6.54 24.42 -31.55
C ALA A 243 6.05 23.48 -32.67
N ALA A 244 6.85 22.48 -33.03
CA ALA A 244 6.49 21.48 -34.03
C ALA A 244 5.23 20.69 -33.63
N GLU A 245 5.14 20.24 -32.37
CA GLU A 245 3.94 19.54 -31.85
C GLU A 245 2.70 20.43 -31.89
N THR A 246 2.84 21.67 -31.42
CA THR A 246 1.74 22.66 -31.45
C THR A 246 1.21 22.85 -32.87
N ALA A 247 2.10 22.80 -33.87
CA ALA A 247 1.72 23.02 -35.25
C ALA A 247 1.03 21.82 -35.93
N VAL A 248 1.18 20.61 -35.39
CA VAL A 248 0.49 19.40 -35.89
C VAL A 248 -0.73 19.00 -35.06
N ALA A 249 -0.91 19.59 -33.87
CA ALA A 249 -1.97 19.26 -32.91
C ALA A 249 -3.41 19.64 -33.34
N ALA A 250 -3.62 20.17 -34.55
CA ALA A 250 -4.94 20.54 -35.06
C ALA A 250 -5.81 19.31 -35.45
N GLY A 251 -5.21 18.13 -35.63
CA GLY A 251 -5.89 16.87 -35.90
C GLY A 251 -5.18 15.69 -35.23
N PRO A 252 -5.54 14.43 -35.52
CA PRO A 252 -4.78 13.27 -35.07
C PRO A 252 -3.35 13.31 -35.62
N TYR A 253 -2.36 13.14 -34.75
CA TYR A 253 -0.95 13.12 -35.11
C TYR A 253 -0.20 12.06 -34.30
N VAL A 254 0.94 11.64 -34.80
CA VAL A 254 1.89 10.75 -34.14
C VAL A 254 3.26 11.39 -34.01
N LEU A 255 4.16 10.78 -33.23
CA LEU A 255 5.53 11.26 -33.03
C LEU A 255 6.26 11.56 -34.35
N ALA A 256 6.09 10.72 -35.37
CA ALA A 256 6.74 10.90 -36.67
C ALA A 256 6.31 12.21 -37.37
N ASP A 257 5.05 12.62 -37.24
CA ASP A 257 4.56 13.89 -37.81
C ASP A 257 5.25 15.09 -37.15
N ILE A 258 5.45 15.00 -35.83
CA ILE A 258 6.13 16.04 -35.07
C ILE A 258 7.58 16.18 -35.53
N TYR A 259 8.30 15.06 -35.71
CA TYR A 259 9.69 15.08 -36.13
C TYR A 259 9.88 15.45 -37.61
N ALA A 260 8.93 15.10 -38.47
CA ALA A 260 8.90 15.59 -39.84
C ALA A 260 8.75 17.12 -39.86
N ARG A 261 7.84 17.67 -39.04
CA ARG A 261 7.66 19.11 -38.91
C ARG A 261 8.89 19.81 -38.30
N LEU A 262 9.47 19.22 -37.26
CA LEU A 262 10.68 19.74 -36.62
C LEU A 262 11.86 19.80 -37.60
N ALA A 263 12.08 18.73 -38.37
CA ALA A 263 13.13 18.68 -39.37
C ALA A 263 12.94 19.76 -40.45
N GLN A 264 11.69 19.98 -40.88
CA GLN A 264 11.35 21.06 -41.81
C GLN A 264 11.65 22.45 -41.22
N ASP A 265 11.19 22.72 -39.99
CA ASP A 265 11.35 24.02 -39.33
C ASP A 265 12.83 24.37 -39.07
N LEU A 266 13.67 23.35 -38.84
CA LEU A 266 15.10 23.52 -38.56
C LEU A 266 16.00 23.30 -39.79
N GLY A 267 15.44 22.98 -40.96
CA GLY A 267 16.20 22.69 -42.18
C GLY A 267 17.11 21.45 -42.05
N LEU A 268 16.70 20.46 -41.25
CA LEU A 268 17.47 19.24 -41.00
C LEU A 268 17.20 18.17 -42.06
N PRO A 269 18.21 17.35 -42.42
CA PRO A 269 17.99 16.15 -43.22
C PRO A 269 17.03 15.17 -42.52
N ALA A 270 16.29 14.38 -43.30
CA ALA A 270 15.33 13.39 -42.77
C ALA A 270 15.97 12.41 -41.76
N ALA A 271 17.19 11.94 -42.06
CA ALA A 271 17.95 11.05 -41.18
C ALA A 271 18.25 11.68 -39.80
N GLU A 272 18.44 13.00 -39.75
CA GLU A 272 18.66 13.72 -38.49
C GLU A 272 17.36 13.86 -37.70
N GLY A 273 16.23 14.07 -38.38
CA GLY A 273 14.90 14.01 -37.76
C GLY A 273 14.60 12.65 -37.13
N GLU A 274 14.90 11.55 -37.84
CA GLU A 274 14.76 10.18 -37.31
C GLU A 274 15.67 9.93 -36.10
N ARG A 275 16.92 10.42 -36.14
CA ARG A 275 17.86 10.31 -35.02
C ARG A 275 17.34 11.04 -33.78
N LEU A 276 16.82 12.25 -33.93
CA LEU A 276 16.26 13.02 -32.82
C LEU A 276 14.97 12.36 -32.27
N MET A 277 14.15 11.77 -33.13
CA MET A 277 12.98 10.98 -32.72
C MET A 277 13.39 9.79 -31.85
N ALA A 278 14.43 9.06 -32.26
CA ALA A 278 14.97 7.95 -31.48
C ALA A 278 15.49 8.42 -30.12
N LEU A 279 16.17 9.57 -30.06
CA LEU A 279 16.62 10.16 -28.80
C LEU A 279 15.47 10.51 -27.83
N GLU A 280 14.32 10.97 -28.33
CA GLU A 280 13.15 11.19 -27.46
C GLU A 280 12.60 9.89 -26.89
N ILE A 281 12.52 8.83 -27.71
CA ILE A 281 12.10 7.50 -27.23
C ILE A 281 13.07 6.98 -26.17
N GLU A 282 14.38 7.12 -26.39
CA GLU A 282 15.41 6.73 -25.42
C GLU A 282 15.31 7.53 -24.12
N ALA A 283 15.09 8.85 -24.21
CA ALA A 283 14.90 9.71 -23.05
C ALA A 283 13.64 9.31 -22.25
N GLU A 284 12.51 9.03 -22.92
CA GLU A 284 11.28 8.56 -22.27
C GLU A 284 11.52 7.23 -21.54
N LEU A 285 12.22 6.29 -22.18
CA LEU A 285 12.59 5.01 -21.57
C LEU A 285 13.59 5.15 -20.42
N ALA A 286 14.44 6.17 -20.43
CA ALA A 286 15.36 6.45 -19.34
C ALA A 286 14.66 7.12 -18.14
N ALA A 287 13.68 7.99 -18.42
CA ALA A 287 12.98 8.80 -17.42
C ALA A 287 11.77 8.12 -16.79
N VAL A 288 11.21 7.08 -17.41
CA VAL A 288 9.99 6.42 -16.90
C VAL A 288 10.21 5.78 -15.52
N MET A 289 9.25 6.02 -14.63
CA MET A 289 9.16 5.40 -13.32
C MET A 289 7.71 4.99 -13.03
N PRO A 290 7.49 3.92 -12.26
CA PRO A 290 6.14 3.49 -11.91
C PRO A 290 5.46 4.45 -10.93
N ILE A 291 4.14 4.56 -11.05
CA ILE A 291 3.26 4.94 -9.94
C ILE A 291 2.75 3.63 -9.34
N ALA A 292 3.55 3.05 -8.45
CA ALA A 292 3.38 1.68 -7.98
C ALA A 292 2.00 1.43 -7.33
N GLU A 293 1.45 2.45 -6.65
CA GLU A 293 0.12 2.41 -6.05
C GLU A 293 -1.00 2.19 -7.08
N ASN A 294 -0.93 2.85 -8.24
CA ASN A 294 -1.93 2.72 -9.29
C ASN A 294 -1.70 1.47 -10.14
N LEU A 295 -0.43 1.13 -10.43
CA LEU A 295 -0.07 -0.12 -11.12
C LEU A 295 -0.58 -1.36 -10.38
N ALA A 296 -0.52 -1.36 -9.04
CA ALA A 296 -1.03 -2.46 -8.22
C ALA A 296 -2.55 -2.69 -8.35
N GLN A 297 -3.31 -1.75 -8.91
CA GLN A 297 -4.75 -1.89 -9.13
C GLN A 297 -5.10 -2.55 -10.47
N VAL A 298 -4.14 -2.66 -11.39
CA VAL A 298 -4.35 -3.21 -12.73
C VAL A 298 -4.44 -4.73 -12.65
N ARG A 299 -5.38 -5.31 -13.40
CA ARG A 299 -5.60 -6.77 -13.49
C ARG A 299 -5.50 -7.23 -14.94
N ASP A 300 -5.31 -8.53 -15.13
CA ASP A 300 -5.40 -9.14 -16.45
C ASP A 300 -6.77 -8.87 -17.08
N GLY A 301 -6.77 -8.50 -18.36
CA GLY A 301 -7.96 -8.14 -19.12
C GLY A 301 -8.44 -6.70 -18.96
N ASP A 302 -7.87 -5.90 -18.04
CA ASP A 302 -8.17 -4.47 -17.96
C ASP A 302 -7.62 -3.72 -19.22
N LEU A 303 -8.11 -2.49 -19.43
CA LEU A 303 -7.78 -1.68 -20.62
C LEU A 303 -7.01 -0.42 -20.25
N LEU A 304 -5.91 -0.16 -20.94
CA LEU A 304 -5.18 1.10 -20.84
C LEU A 304 -5.60 2.04 -21.97
N ILE A 305 -5.84 3.31 -21.66
CA ILE A 305 -6.29 4.30 -22.63
C ILE A 305 -5.39 5.54 -22.50
N SER A 306 -4.72 5.94 -23.57
CA SER A 306 -3.77 7.05 -23.55
C SER A 306 -4.02 8.04 -24.69
N ASP A 307 -4.09 9.33 -24.33
CA ASP A 307 -4.04 10.44 -25.27
C ASP A 307 -2.57 10.88 -25.42
N MET A 308 -1.83 10.25 -26.32
CA MET A 308 -0.39 10.42 -26.48
C MET A 308 0.05 10.24 -27.93
N TYR A 309 1.07 11.01 -28.34
CA TYR A 309 1.68 10.91 -29.67
C TYR A 309 2.63 9.70 -29.83
N LEU A 310 3.01 9.05 -28.72
CA LEU A 310 3.87 7.87 -28.72
C LEU A 310 3.09 6.65 -29.23
N GLY A 311 3.74 5.85 -30.08
CA GLY A 311 3.14 4.61 -30.59
C GLY A 311 2.95 3.55 -29.50
N GLU A 312 2.01 2.64 -29.74
CA GLU A 312 1.69 1.52 -28.84
C GLU A 312 2.92 0.69 -28.44
N GLU A 313 3.83 0.41 -29.37
CA GLU A 313 5.05 -0.36 -29.09
C GLU A 313 5.93 0.33 -28.01
N VAL A 314 6.10 1.65 -28.11
CA VAL A 314 6.89 2.44 -27.16
C VAL A 314 6.19 2.46 -25.80
N ILE A 315 4.88 2.68 -25.76
CA ILE A 315 4.10 2.68 -24.52
C ILE A 315 4.18 1.33 -23.81
N ARG A 316 4.10 0.20 -24.55
CA ARG A 316 4.26 -1.13 -23.96
C ARG A 316 5.66 -1.33 -23.37
N ARG A 317 6.72 -0.84 -24.02
CA ARG A 317 8.09 -0.87 -23.46
C ARG A 317 8.21 -0.04 -22.18
N LEU A 318 7.58 1.14 -22.13
CA LEU A 318 7.55 2.00 -20.94
C LEU A 318 6.85 1.28 -19.77
N LEU A 319 5.66 0.72 -20.01
CA LEU A 319 4.89 -0.02 -19.01
C LEU A 319 5.63 -1.27 -18.50
N ALA A 320 6.25 -2.03 -19.41
CA ALA A 320 7.06 -3.19 -19.04
C ALA A 320 8.25 -2.79 -18.16
N LYS A 321 8.95 -1.70 -18.50
CA LYS A 321 10.04 -1.15 -17.68
C LYS A 321 9.56 -0.66 -16.31
N ALA A 322 8.36 -0.10 -16.24
CA ALA A 322 7.71 0.28 -14.99
C ALA A 322 7.22 -0.93 -14.16
N GLY A 323 7.32 -2.15 -14.68
CA GLY A 323 6.97 -3.37 -13.96
C GLY A 323 5.52 -3.81 -14.10
N LEU A 324 4.79 -3.35 -15.12
CA LEU A 324 3.49 -3.90 -15.43
C LEU A 324 3.66 -5.35 -15.93
N ASP A 325 3.17 -6.30 -15.14
CA ASP A 325 3.24 -7.74 -15.40
C ASP A 325 1.90 -8.33 -15.89
N LYS A 326 0.88 -7.48 -16.07
CA LYS A 326 -0.48 -7.88 -16.46
C LYS A 326 -0.70 -7.85 -17.95
N THR A 327 -1.52 -8.79 -18.44
CA THR A 327 -1.98 -8.83 -19.83
C THR A 327 -3.16 -7.86 -20.00
N VAL A 328 -2.90 -6.71 -20.63
CA VAL A 328 -3.88 -5.63 -20.79
C VAL A 328 -4.10 -5.25 -22.25
N GLY A 329 -5.32 -4.80 -22.55
CA GLY A 329 -5.59 -4.07 -23.78
C GLY A 329 -4.94 -2.68 -23.74
N LEU A 330 -4.63 -2.10 -24.90
CA LEU A 330 -4.12 -0.73 -25.00
C LEU A 330 -4.82 -0.01 -26.16
N SER A 331 -5.34 1.18 -25.89
CA SER A 331 -5.95 2.09 -26.87
C SER A 331 -5.20 3.42 -26.84
N VAL A 332 -4.54 3.77 -27.95
CA VAL A 332 -3.73 4.99 -28.07
C VAL A 332 -4.31 5.89 -29.15
N SER A 333 -4.43 7.18 -28.84
CA SER A 333 -4.86 8.20 -29.79
C SER A 333 -4.26 9.55 -29.41
N ALA A 334 -4.37 10.58 -30.25
CA ALA A 334 -3.92 11.92 -29.86
C ALA A 334 -4.88 12.59 -28.86
N HIS A 335 -6.20 12.40 -29.03
CA HIS A 335 -7.25 13.14 -28.32
C HIS A 335 -8.53 12.34 -28.02
N GLY A 336 -8.49 11.00 -28.06
CA GLY A 336 -9.68 10.15 -27.99
C GLY A 336 -10.38 10.15 -26.63
N LYS A 337 -9.64 10.24 -25.51
CA LYS A 337 -10.23 10.41 -24.17
C LYS A 337 -10.77 11.81 -23.97
N ARG A 338 -9.97 12.81 -24.33
CA ARG A 338 -10.29 14.23 -24.19
C ARG A 338 -11.52 14.63 -25.01
N SER A 339 -11.64 14.14 -26.24
CA SER A 339 -12.83 14.35 -27.09
C SER A 339 -14.01 13.45 -26.69
N GLY A 340 -13.72 12.28 -26.10
CA GLY A 340 -14.69 11.27 -25.72
C GLY A 340 -15.02 10.26 -26.82
N GLU A 341 -14.39 10.37 -27.99
CA GLU A 341 -14.60 9.48 -29.15
C GLU A 341 -14.31 8.01 -28.83
N VAL A 342 -13.46 7.73 -27.84
CA VAL A 342 -13.10 6.36 -27.45
C VAL A 342 -14.25 5.62 -26.76
N TRP A 343 -15.12 6.31 -26.02
CA TRP A 343 -16.09 5.68 -25.12
C TRP A 343 -17.20 4.88 -25.81
N PRO A 344 -17.82 5.35 -26.92
CA PRO A 344 -18.85 4.57 -27.61
C PRO A 344 -18.37 3.19 -28.06
N LYS A 345 -17.17 3.10 -28.63
CA LYS A 345 -16.57 1.83 -29.07
C LYS A 345 -16.30 0.91 -27.88
N LEU A 346 -15.65 1.43 -26.85
CA LEU A 346 -15.30 0.63 -25.66
C LEU A 346 -16.54 0.09 -24.95
N LYS A 347 -17.62 0.87 -24.87
CA LYS A 347 -18.87 0.40 -24.29
C LYS A 347 -19.59 -0.63 -25.15
N ALA A 348 -19.39 -0.65 -26.46
CA ALA A 348 -19.95 -1.69 -27.32
C ALA A 348 -19.28 -3.04 -27.05
N GLU A 349 -17.97 -3.04 -26.78
CA GLU A 349 -17.15 -4.24 -26.59
C GLU A 349 -17.10 -4.71 -25.12
N PHE A 350 -17.13 -3.78 -24.16
CA PHE A 350 -16.85 -4.05 -22.75
C PHE A 350 -17.87 -3.43 -21.79
N HIS A 351 -18.00 -4.04 -20.60
CA HIS A 351 -18.62 -3.41 -19.45
C HIS A 351 -17.55 -2.71 -18.61
N VAL A 352 -17.35 -1.40 -18.85
CA VAL A 352 -16.31 -0.61 -18.18
C VAL A 352 -16.80 -0.16 -16.80
N GLY A 353 -16.26 -0.75 -15.73
CA GLY A 353 -16.66 -0.47 -14.35
C GLY A 353 -16.20 0.90 -13.84
N ARG A 354 -14.91 1.23 -14.03
CA ARG A 354 -14.34 2.54 -13.73
C ARG A 354 -13.24 2.93 -14.71
N HIS A 355 -12.96 4.22 -14.79
CA HIS A 355 -11.75 4.77 -15.39
C HIS A 355 -10.94 5.52 -14.32
N LEU A 356 -9.67 5.17 -14.12
CA LEU A 356 -8.74 5.89 -13.23
C LEU A 356 -7.81 6.76 -14.08
N GLY A 357 -7.71 8.05 -13.77
CA GLY A 357 -6.74 8.92 -14.42
C GLY A 357 -6.50 10.23 -13.66
N ASP A 358 -5.50 11.00 -14.09
CA ASP A 358 -5.06 12.21 -13.42
C ASP A 358 -5.85 13.46 -13.83
N ASN A 359 -6.43 13.45 -15.04
CA ASN A 359 -7.04 14.63 -15.62
C ASN A 359 -8.53 14.75 -15.28
N ASP A 360 -8.92 15.85 -14.64
CA ASP A 360 -10.33 16.12 -14.30
C ASP A 360 -11.26 16.09 -15.53
N HIS A 361 -10.80 16.60 -16.67
CA HIS A 361 -11.63 16.63 -17.86
C HIS A 361 -11.64 15.28 -18.57
N ALA A 362 -10.47 14.78 -18.98
CA ALA A 362 -10.35 13.61 -19.85
C ALA A 362 -10.67 12.29 -19.12
N ASP A 363 -10.38 12.20 -17.82
CA ASP A 363 -10.45 10.93 -17.08
C ASP A 363 -11.58 10.88 -16.02
N VAL A 364 -12.17 12.04 -15.69
CA VAL A 364 -13.32 12.11 -14.77
C VAL A 364 -14.59 12.55 -15.49
N VAL A 365 -14.62 13.77 -16.03
CA VAL A 365 -15.82 14.34 -16.64
C VAL A 365 -16.21 13.61 -17.91
N MET A 366 -15.26 13.31 -18.80
CA MET A 366 -15.54 12.70 -20.09
C MET A 366 -16.11 11.27 -19.96
N PRO A 367 -15.49 10.30 -19.26
CA PRO A 367 -16.09 8.98 -19.07
C PRO A 367 -17.48 9.03 -18.41
N ALA A 368 -17.68 9.95 -17.44
CA ALA A 368 -18.96 10.11 -16.76
C ALA A 368 -20.10 10.49 -17.71
N ARG A 369 -19.84 11.31 -18.74
CA ARG A 369 -20.83 11.64 -19.78
C ARG A 369 -21.34 10.41 -20.54
N PHE A 370 -20.54 9.35 -20.58
CA PHE A 370 -20.89 8.07 -21.19
C PHE A 370 -21.33 7.02 -20.15
N GLY A 371 -21.57 7.40 -18.89
CA GLY A 371 -22.01 6.48 -17.84
C GLY A 371 -20.93 5.57 -17.28
N VAL A 372 -19.64 5.90 -17.50
CA VAL A 372 -18.50 5.21 -16.89
C VAL A 372 -18.07 6.02 -15.65
N ARG A 373 -17.83 5.35 -14.52
CA ARG A 373 -17.35 6.03 -13.31
C ARG A 373 -15.90 6.49 -13.49
N GLY A 374 -15.68 7.78 -13.69
CA GLY A 374 -14.36 8.39 -13.63
C GLY A 374 -13.87 8.56 -12.19
N VAL A 375 -12.60 8.23 -11.94
CA VAL A 375 -11.93 8.32 -10.64
C VAL A 375 -10.64 9.10 -10.83
N LYS A 376 -10.47 10.17 -10.07
CA LYS A 376 -9.26 11.00 -10.11
C LYS A 376 -8.12 10.32 -9.36
N SER A 377 -6.90 10.41 -9.90
CA SER A 377 -5.67 10.10 -9.19
C SER A 377 -4.75 11.31 -9.12
N ASP A 378 -4.50 11.80 -7.89
CA ASP A 378 -3.53 12.87 -7.63
C ASP A 378 -2.19 12.31 -7.13
N VAL A 379 -1.98 10.99 -7.20
CA VAL A 379 -0.77 10.33 -6.64
C VAL A 379 0.50 10.87 -7.31
N HIS A 380 0.45 11.16 -8.60
CA HIS A 380 1.55 11.75 -9.34
C HIS A 380 1.84 13.20 -8.92
N ALA A 381 0.98 13.92 -8.22
CA ALA A 381 1.25 15.32 -7.92
C ALA A 381 2.48 15.45 -6.99
N PRO A 382 3.24 16.55 -7.07
CA PRO A 382 4.30 16.83 -6.10
C PRO A 382 3.76 16.84 -4.68
N SER A 383 4.44 16.15 -3.77
CA SER A 383 4.11 16.22 -2.35
C SER A 383 4.45 17.60 -1.76
N GLN A 384 3.99 17.88 -0.54
CA GLN A 384 4.36 19.12 0.15
C GLN A 384 5.88 19.26 0.35
N VAL A 385 6.59 18.15 0.59
CA VAL A 385 8.05 18.17 0.75
C VAL A 385 8.74 18.37 -0.59
N GLU A 386 8.26 17.72 -1.66
CA GLU A 386 8.79 17.90 -3.01
C GLU A 386 8.61 19.35 -3.49
N ALA A 387 7.43 19.92 -3.28
CA ALA A 387 7.15 21.33 -3.58
C ALA A 387 8.02 22.29 -2.75
N TRP A 388 8.25 21.98 -1.47
CA TRP A 388 9.16 22.75 -0.62
C TRP A 388 10.61 22.70 -1.15
N CYS A 389 11.10 21.52 -1.55
CA CYS A 389 12.42 21.38 -2.17
C CYS A 389 12.54 22.20 -3.47
N LEU A 390 11.52 22.16 -4.33
CA LEU A 390 11.47 22.96 -5.55
C LEU A 390 11.56 24.46 -5.27
N ASN A 391 10.83 24.95 -4.27
CA ASN A 391 10.84 26.36 -3.88
C ASN A 391 12.21 26.83 -3.35
N LEU A 392 13.01 25.91 -2.80
CA LEU A 392 14.38 26.17 -2.36
C LEU A 392 15.42 26.03 -3.49
N GLY A 393 14.99 25.69 -4.71
CA GLY A 393 15.88 25.40 -5.83
C GLY A 393 16.59 24.05 -5.74
N LEU A 394 16.11 23.13 -4.88
CA LEU A 394 16.61 21.76 -4.69
C LEU A 394 15.83 20.77 -5.56
N ARG A 395 15.81 21.03 -6.86
CA ARG A 395 15.07 20.21 -7.84
C ARG A 395 15.57 18.77 -7.91
N ASP A 396 16.88 18.61 -7.87
CA ASP A 396 17.58 17.32 -7.88
C ASP A 396 17.12 16.43 -6.71
N MET A 397 17.02 17.00 -5.51
CA MET A 397 16.45 16.33 -4.34
C MET A 397 14.95 16.06 -4.50
N ALA A 398 14.19 17.03 -5.00
CA ALA A 398 12.73 16.87 -5.21
C ALA A 398 12.41 15.70 -6.15
N GLU A 399 13.15 15.55 -7.24
CA GLU A 399 12.97 14.47 -8.22
C GLU A 399 13.36 13.10 -7.64
N LEU A 400 14.43 13.02 -6.84
CA LEU A 400 14.80 11.81 -6.12
C LEU A 400 13.70 11.39 -5.11
N LEU A 401 13.20 12.33 -4.30
CA LEU A 401 12.14 12.05 -3.32
C LEU A 401 10.85 11.59 -3.98
N ARG A 402 10.50 12.23 -5.11
CA ARG A 402 9.35 11.83 -5.94
C ARG A 402 9.49 10.41 -6.44
N GLU A 403 10.62 10.06 -7.04
CA GLU A 403 10.84 8.71 -7.57
C GLU A 403 10.80 7.65 -6.45
N ALA A 404 11.41 7.95 -5.30
CA ALA A 404 11.35 7.08 -4.12
C ALA A 404 9.92 6.84 -3.63
N ARG A 405 9.12 7.91 -3.54
CA ARG A 405 7.71 7.87 -3.13
C ARG A 405 6.83 7.12 -4.11
N LEU A 406 7.01 7.31 -5.42
CA LEU A 406 6.14 6.73 -6.45
C LEU A 406 6.50 5.27 -6.79
N THR A 407 7.78 4.89 -6.66
CA THR A 407 8.25 3.53 -6.94
C THR A 407 7.87 2.52 -5.84
N SER A 408 7.39 3.01 -4.70
CA SER A 408 6.96 2.15 -3.60
C SER A 408 5.55 2.51 -3.13
N TRP A 409 4.84 1.54 -2.56
CA TRP A 409 3.52 1.79 -1.97
C TRP A 409 3.26 0.84 -0.79
N SER A 410 2.23 1.15 -0.02
CA SER A 410 1.72 0.35 1.08
C SER A 410 0.22 0.58 1.22
N THR A 411 -0.49 -0.34 1.87
CA THR A 411 -1.93 -0.24 2.15
C THR A 411 -2.30 1.00 2.99
N GLU A 412 -3.54 1.44 2.85
CA GLU A 412 -4.11 2.58 3.58
C GLU A 412 -3.95 2.48 5.11
N GLY A 413 -3.97 3.64 5.78
CA GLY A 413 -3.84 3.78 7.22
C GLY A 413 -2.43 4.13 7.70
N LEU A 414 -2.08 3.67 8.91
CA LEU A 414 -0.82 4.04 9.56
C LEU A 414 0.43 3.56 8.82
N THR A 415 0.38 2.40 8.16
CA THR A 415 1.53 1.86 7.41
C THR A 415 1.89 2.72 6.20
N ARG A 416 0.89 3.24 5.45
CA ARG A 416 1.13 4.21 4.38
C ARG A 416 1.72 5.50 4.93
N ARG A 417 1.21 6.02 6.04
CA ARG A 417 1.78 7.23 6.67
C ARG A 417 3.23 7.02 7.11
N LEU A 418 3.55 5.85 7.67
CA LEU A 418 4.92 5.49 8.04
C LEU A 418 5.85 5.44 6.81
N GLN A 419 5.41 4.81 5.72
CA GLN A 419 6.15 4.79 4.46
C GLN A 419 6.43 6.21 3.95
N LEU A 420 5.40 7.07 3.94
CA LEU A 420 5.54 8.45 3.48
C LEU A 420 6.50 9.24 4.38
N ALA A 421 6.42 9.08 5.71
CA ALA A 421 7.38 9.66 6.64
C ALA A 421 8.81 9.16 6.39
N GLN A 422 8.97 7.87 6.09
CA GLN A 422 10.27 7.29 5.79
C GLN A 422 10.90 7.91 4.53
N LEU A 423 10.13 8.01 3.44
CA LEU A 423 10.65 8.42 2.13
C LEU A 423 10.73 9.93 1.95
N GLN A 424 9.80 10.67 2.53
CA GLN A 424 9.73 12.13 2.35
C GLN A 424 10.43 12.90 3.45
N LEU A 425 10.70 12.31 4.62
CA LEU A 425 11.24 13.03 5.77
C LEU A 425 12.52 12.37 6.30
N ASN A 426 12.48 11.11 6.73
CA ASN A 426 13.66 10.43 7.28
C ASN A 426 14.77 10.23 6.24
N PHE A 427 14.42 9.78 5.03
CA PHE A 427 15.37 9.60 3.93
C PHE A 427 16.15 10.88 3.57
N PRO A 428 15.51 12.03 3.29
CA PRO A 428 16.27 13.26 3.01
C PRO A 428 17.06 13.77 4.22
N ILE A 429 16.60 13.57 5.46
CA ILE A 429 17.40 13.86 6.66
C ILE A 429 18.72 13.10 6.62
N LEU A 430 18.67 11.79 6.39
CA LEU A 430 19.86 10.93 6.36
C LEU A 430 20.72 11.16 5.12
N LEU A 431 20.13 11.51 3.97
CA LEU A 431 20.86 11.88 2.74
C LEU A 431 21.70 13.13 2.97
N LEU A 432 21.08 14.19 3.49
CA LEU A 432 21.73 15.45 3.84
C LEU A 432 22.80 15.24 4.92
N SER A 433 22.50 14.41 5.93
CA SER A 433 23.46 14.03 6.97
C SER A 433 24.66 13.26 6.42
N SER A 434 24.49 12.43 5.39
CA SER A 434 25.60 11.77 4.70
C SER A 434 26.53 12.77 4.02
N VAL A 435 25.98 13.85 3.42
CA VAL A 435 26.80 14.91 2.81
C VAL A 435 27.66 15.63 3.87
N ALA A 436 27.07 15.98 5.02
CA ALA A 436 27.81 16.57 6.13
C ALA A 436 28.87 15.62 6.69
N LEU A 437 28.52 14.34 6.88
CA LEU A 437 29.45 13.33 7.38
C LEU A 437 30.65 13.13 6.45
N MET A 438 30.45 13.11 5.13
CA MET A 438 31.56 12.99 4.17
C MET A 438 32.54 14.16 4.27
N ARG A 439 32.03 15.38 4.51
CA ARG A 439 32.89 16.56 4.71
C ARG A 439 33.67 16.47 6.01
N LEU A 440 32.99 16.13 7.10
CA LEU A 440 33.65 15.94 8.39
C LEU A 440 34.72 14.85 8.31
N ALA A 441 34.43 13.73 7.63
CA ALA A 441 35.38 12.63 7.44
C ALA A 441 36.64 13.10 6.72
N ARG A 442 36.50 13.95 5.70
CA ARG A 442 37.64 14.56 4.98
C ARG A 442 38.40 15.55 5.86
N GLU A 443 37.69 16.45 6.53
CA GLU A 443 38.26 17.50 7.39
C GLU A 443 39.07 16.90 8.55
N THR A 444 38.58 15.80 9.13
CA THR A 444 39.24 15.11 10.25
C THR A 444 40.23 14.03 9.80
N GLY A 445 40.24 13.69 8.51
CA GLY A 445 41.04 12.59 7.97
C GLY A 445 40.68 11.24 8.59
N ALA A 446 39.37 10.97 8.75
CA ALA A 446 38.87 9.71 9.29
C ALA A 446 39.36 8.53 8.43
N SER A 447 39.85 7.47 9.07
CA SER A 447 40.32 6.27 8.34
C SER A 447 39.22 5.28 8.03
N HIS A 448 38.09 5.35 8.75
CA HIS A 448 36.88 4.55 8.54
C HIS A 448 35.73 5.16 9.37
N LEU A 449 34.50 4.88 8.94
CA LEU A 449 33.27 5.36 9.55
C LEU A 449 32.52 4.17 10.17
N LEU A 450 32.23 4.26 11.47
CA LEU A 450 31.58 3.20 12.24
C LEU A 450 30.14 3.57 12.53
N PHE A 451 29.22 3.08 11.71
CA PHE A 451 27.79 3.32 11.86
C PHE A 451 27.23 2.43 12.97
N SER A 452 26.75 3.06 14.04
CA SER A 452 26.24 2.37 15.23
C SER A 452 25.07 1.45 14.90
N SER A 453 25.15 0.20 15.33
CA SER A 453 24.10 -0.78 15.00
C SER A 453 22.72 -0.38 15.52
N ARG A 454 21.69 -0.93 14.87
CA ARG A 454 20.28 -0.56 14.94
C ARG A 454 19.99 0.68 14.10
N ASP A 455 20.09 1.86 14.70
CA ASP A 455 19.51 3.07 14.12
C ASP A 455 20.25 3.50 12.84
N CYS A 456 21.54 3.19 12.72
CA CYS A 456 22.28 3.49 11.51
C CYS A 456 22.21 2.40 10.43
N ARG A 457 21.47 1.29 10.62
CA ARG A 457 21.47 0.17 9.68
C ARG A 457 21.10 0.59 8.26
N MET A 458 20.01 1.36 8.14
CA MET A 458 19.56 1.88 6.85
C MET A 458 20.48 3.00 6.35
N TRP A 459 20.93 3.86 7.25
CA TRP A 459 21.79 5.00 6.91
C TRP A 459 23.14 4.56 6.31
N LEU A 460 23.73 3.48 6.82
CA LEU A 460 24.97 2.91 6.27
C LEU A 460 24.84 2.63 4.77
N GLY A 461 23.77 1.95 4.34
CA GLY A 461 23.56 1.64 2.93
C GLY A 461 23.38 2.88 2.06
N LEU A 462 22.65 3.89 2.56
CA LEU A 462 22.51 5.18 1.89
C LEU A 462 23.85 5.92 1.77
N HIS A 463 24.62 5.98 2.85
CA HIS A 463 25.92 6.64 2.84
C HIS A 463 26.87 5.96 1.86
N GLN A 464 26.92 4.62 1.84
CA GLN A 464 27.73 3.86 0.88
C GLN A 464 27.31 4.15 -0.57
N ALA A 465 26.01 4.21 -0.86
CA ALA A 465 25.51 4.55 -2.20
C ALA A 465 25.92 5.97 -2.63
N LEU A 466 25.85 6.95 -1.72
CA LEU A 466 26.26 8.33 -1.98
C LEU A 466 27.78 8.49 -2.14
N ALA A 467 28.57 7.84 -1.28
CA ALA A 467 30.03 7.84 -1.35
C ALA A 467 30.52 7.21 -2.67
N GLY A 468 29.89 6.10 -3.10
CA GLY A 468 30.17 5.48 -4.39
C GLY A 468 29.89 6.41 -5.58
N LYS A 469 28.76 7.14 -5.55
CA LYS A 469 28.38 8.10 -6.60
C LYS A 469 29.40 9.23 -6.77
N THR A 470 29.88 9.78 -5.67
CA THR A 470 30.76 10.96 -5.69
C THR A 470 32.22 10.61 -5.97
N GLY A 471 32.56 9.32 -6.03
CA GLY A 471 33.95 8.86 -6.04
C GLY A 471 34.69 9.16 -4.73
N GLN A 472 33.98 9.59 -3.68
CA GLN A 472 34.53 9.99 -2.39
C GLN A 472 34.46 8.86 -1.36
N ALA A 473 34.82 7.64 -1.77
CA ALA A 473 35.00 6.50 -0.86
C ALA A 473 36.33 6.61 -0.06
N GLU A 474 36.65 7.82 0.44
CA GLU A 474 37.94 8.10 1.12
C GLU A 474 38.07 7.31 2.45
N ALA A 475 36.95 7.08 3.15
CA ALA A 475 36.88 6.28 4.36
C ALA A 475 35.88 5.13 4.19
N PRO A 476 36.29 3.85 4.36
CA PRO A 476 35.36 2.73 4.40
C PRO A 476 34.32 2.93 5.49
N ALA A 477 33.05 2.63 5.18
CA ALA A 477 31.94 2.71 6.13
C ALA A 477 31.48 1.29 6.51
N ASP A 478 31.51 0.99 7.80
CA ASP A 478 31.21 -0.34 8.35
C ASP A 478 30.09 -0.29 9.39
N TYR A 479 29.38 -1.42 9.50
CA TYR A 479 28.38 -1.62 10.52
C TYR A 479 29.04 -1.95 11.87
N PHE A 480 28.89 -1.07 12.86
CA PHE A 480 29.50 -1.21 14.17
C PHE A 480 28.52 -1.84 15.15
N TYR A 481 28.64 -3.16 15.37
CA TYR A 481 27.87 -3.89 16.37
C TYR A 481 28.08 -3.30 17.77
N THR A 482 27.08 -2.58 18.28
CA THR A 482 27.19 -1.78 19.49
C THR A 482 25.84 -1.53 20.15
N SER A 483 25.87 -1.32 21.45
CA SER A 483 24.72 -0.85 22.23
C SER A 483 25.22 -0.06 23.43
N ARG A 484 24.34 0.67 24.11
CA ARG A 484 24.67 1.32 25.39
C ARG A 484 25.30 0.31 26.36
N ARG A 485 24.69 -0.87 26.50
CA ARG A 485 25.19 -1.94 27.38
C ARG A 485 26.53 -2.51 26.92
N ALA A 486 26.69 -2.83 25.64
CA ALA A 486 27.95 -3.36 25.12
C ALA A 486 29.12 -2.38 25.35
N ARG A 487 28.85 -1.07 25.25
CA ARG A 487 29.83 0.00 25.52
C ARG A 487 30.17 0.12 27.01
N THR A 488 29.18 0.09 27.91
CA THR A 488 29.38 0.36 29.35
C THR A 488 29.71 -0.87 30.19
N GLU A 489 29.27 -2.06 29.77
CA GLU A 489 29.51 -3.36 30.41
C GLU A 489 30.40 -4.23 29.51
N ALA A 490 31.33 -3.58 28.79
CA ALA A 490 32.15 -4.18 27.76
C ALA A 490 32.94 -5.40 28.28
N SER A 491 32.69 -6.56 27.68
CA SER A 491 33.52 -7.75 27.87
C SER A 491 34.91 -7.57 27.24
N PRO A 492 35.94 -8.33 27.66
CA PRO A 492 37.27 -8.27 27.04
C PRO A 492 37.24 -8.49 25.52
N GLY A 493 36.41 -9.43 25.04
CA GLY A 493 36.22 -9.66 23.61
C GLY A 493 35.60 -8.47 22.88
N TYR A 494 34.64 -7.78 23.52
CA TYR A 494 34.05 -6.57 22.95
C TYR A 494 35.03 -5.40 22.88
N LEU A 495 35.88 -5.22 23.91
CA LEU A 495 36.94 -4.20 23.89
C LEU A 495 37.96 -4.47 22.78
N ALA A 496 38.34 -5.74 22.57
CA ALA A 496 39.24 -6.11 21.48
C ALA A 496 38.63 -5.78 20.10
N TYR A 497 37.37 -6.17 19.89
CA TYR A 497 36.60 -5.81 18.70
C TYR A 497 36.51 -4.30 18.48
N ALA A 498 36.12 -3.55 19.51
CA ALA A 498 35.97 -2.10 19.41
C ALA A 498 37.32 -1.43 19.09
N ARG A 499 38.42 -1.87 19.70
CA ARG A 499 39.77 -1.37 19.41
C ARG A 499 40.20 -1.65 17.98
N GLU A 500 39.98 -2.88 17.50
CA GLU A 500 40.25 -3.26 16.12
C GLU A 500 39.45 -2.41 15.15
N ARG A 501 38.15 -2.26 15.40
CA ARG A 501 37.24 -1.51 14.53
C ARG A 501 37.50 -0.02 14.55
N LEU A 502 37.80 0.61 15.69
CA LEU A 502 38.06 2.06 15.82
C LEU A 502 39.43 2.47 15.28
N GLY A 503 40.38 1.53 15.21
CA GLY A 503 41.76 1.79 14.78
C GLY A 503 42.36 3.10 15.34
N GLU A 504 43.16 3.78 14.52
CA GLU A 504 43.78 5.05 14.91
C GLU A 504 42.88 6.26 14.70
N ARG A 505 42.04 6.27 13.66
CA ARG A 505 41.25 7.43 13.22
C ARG A 505 39.80 7.07 12.86
N GLY A 506 39.23 6.13 13.58
CA GLY A 506 37.81 5.78 13.46
C GLY A 506 36.89 6.86 13.97
N LEU A 507 35.88 7.17 13.16
CA LEU A 507 34.81 8.10 13.49
C LEU A 507 33.53 7.31 13.76
N VAL A 508 32.92 7.49 14.93
CA VAL A 508 31.67 6.81 15.28
C VAL A 508 30.48 7.64 14.84
N VAL A 509 29.56 7.02 14.11
CA VAL A 509 28.37 7.65 13.57
C VAL A 509 27.14 7.11 14.31
N ASP A 510 26.23 8.00 14.69
CA ASP A 510 24.93 7.62 15.29
C ASP A 510 23.81 8.54 14.79
N VAL A 511 22.55 8.05 14.82
CA VAL A 511 21.41 8.89 14.42
C VAL A 511 21.11 9.90 15.53
N CYS A 512 20.83 9.41 16.73
CA CYS A 512 20.61 10.19 17.92
C CYS A 512 21.55 9.72 19.03
N GLY A 513 22.11 10.64 19.81
CA GLY A 513 22.95 10.24 20.94
C GLY A 513 23.41 11.38 21.82
N SER A 514 23.60 11.09 23.12
CA SER A 514 24.25 12.05 24.02
C SER A 514 25.78 11.96 23.98
N GLY A 515 26.33 10.95 23.30
CA GLY A 515 27.75 10.63 23.31
C GLY A 515 28.24 9.90 24.57
N TRP A 516 27.49 9.92 25.69
CA TRP A 516 27.92 9.35 26.97
C TRP A 516 28.45 7.92 26.87
N SER A 517 27.66 6.97 26.35
CA SER A 517 28.07 5.56 26.30
C SER A 517 29.29 5.34 25.41
N THR A 518 29.41 6.09 24.31
CA THR A 518 30.55 6.00 23.40
C THR A 518 31.80 6.54 24.07
N GLN A 519 31.70 7.66 24.78
CA GLN A 519 32.83 8.25 25.50
C GLN A 519 33.30 7.37 26.68
N VAL A 520 32.38 6.67 27.35
CA VAL A 520 32.72 5.62 28.34
C VAL A 520 33.48 4.45 27.69
N LEU A 521 33.09 4.03 26.48
CA LEU A 521 33.84 3.00 25.75
C LEU A 521 35.26 3.49 25.40
N LEU A 522 35.39 4.72 24.89
CA LEU A 522 36.68 5.30 24.53
C LEU A 522 37.63 5.39 25.74
N ASP A 523 37.11 5.83 26.89
CA ASP A 523 37.85 5.86 28.16
C ASP A 523 38.38 4.47 28.55
N ARG A 524 37.51 3.45 28.51
CA ARG A 524 37.90 2.04 28.77
C ARG A 524 38.94 1.50 27.81
N LEU A 525 38.98 2.02 26.58
CA LEU A 525 39.98 1.66 25.58
C LEU A 525 41.29 2.43 25.72
N GLY A 526 41.32 3.48 26.55
CA GLY A 526 42.43 4.42 26.67
C GLY A 526 42.56 5.35 25.46
N LEU A 527 41.45 5.65 24.79
CA LEU A 527 41.40 6.49 23.58
C LEU A 527 40.81 7.86 23.91
N THR A 528 41.43 8.91 23.39
CA THR A 528 40.97 10.31 23.52
C THR A 528 40.97 11.01 22.16
N GLY A 529 40.26 12.15 22.08
CA GLY A 529 40.20 12.97 20.88
C GLY A 529 39.55 12.29 19.67
N ARG A 530 38.65 11.31 19.90
CA ARG A 530 37.97 10.61 18.80
C ARG A 530 36.75 11.38 18.31
N GLU A 531 36.53 11.35 17.01
CA GLU A 531 35.45 12.09 16.37
C GLU A 531 34.15 11.27 16.42
N LEU A 532 33.06 11.94 16.82
CA LEU A 532 31.71 11.38 16.90
C LEU A 532 30.78 12.25 16.05
N PHE A 533 29.97 11.66 15.18
CA PHE A 533 29.00 12.38 14.36
C PHE A 533 27.58 11.92 14.65
N PHE A 534 26.72 12.86 15.05
CA PHE A 534 25.30 12.62 15.28
C PHE A 534 24.43 13.45 14.33
N VAL A 535 23.29 12.90 13.89
CA VAL A 535 22.25 13.75 13.29
C VAL A 535 21.70 14.67 14.37
N HIS A 536 21.38 14.12 15.55
CA HIS A 536 20.89 14.86 16.69
C HIS A 536 21.68 14.50 17.96
N GLN A 537 22.42 15.49 18.49
CA GLN A 537 23.00 15.37 19.82
C GLN A 537 21.94 15.68 20.87
N ILE A 538 21.66 14.73 21.76
CA ILE A 538 20.71 14.93 22.87
C ILE A 538 21.44 15.23 24.18
N ALA A 539 20.75 15.90 25.11
CA ALA A 539 21.27 16.12 26.45
C ALA A 539 21.53 14.78 27.16
N THR A 540 22.66 14.66 27.87
CA THR A 540 22.94 13.47 28.67
C THR A 540 21.96 13.39 29.85
N PRO A 541 21.20 12.29 29.99
CA PRO A 541 20.34 12.09 31.15
C PRO A 541 21.10 12.13 32.48
N THR A 542 20.53 12.81 33.50
CA THR A 542 21.14 12.92 34.84
C THR A 542 21.41 11.55 35.49
N ALA A 543 20.62 10.53 35.16
CA ALA A 543 20.85 9.17 35.65
C ALA A 543 22.18 8.59 35.13
N TYR A 544 22.59 8.92 33.91
CA TYR A 544 23.86 8.47 33.32
C TYR A 544 25.04 9.16 33.99
N GLU A 545 24.97 10.49 34.14
CA GLU A 545 26.02 11.28 34.79
C GLU A 545 26.24 10.86 36.25
N ARG A 546 25.17 10.50 36.97
CA ARG A 546 25.28 9.97 38.34
C ARG A 546 25.97 8.60 38.42
N LYS A 547 25.87 7.78 37.37
CA LYS A 547 26.48 6.45 37.33
C LYS A 547 27.95 6.52 36.94
N ILE A 548 28.26 7.19 35.84
CA ILE A 548 29.63 7.46 35.37
C ILE A 548 29.59 8.88 34.76
N PRO A 549 30.33 9.86 35.32
CA PRO A 549 30.45 11.18 34.69
C PRO A 549 30.94 11.04 33.24
N THR A 550 30.35 11.77 32.30
CA THR A 550 30.74 11.68 30.88
C THR A 550 32.24 11.95 30.73
N PRO A 551 33.04 10.99 30.24
CA PRO A 551 34.44 11.23 29.97
C PRO A 551 34.60 12.20 28.80
N ASP A 552 35.51 13.17 28.89
CA ASP A 552 35.83 14.10 27.79
C ASP A 552 36.82 13.45 26.80
N THR A 553 36.40 12.30 26.23
CA THR A 553 37.25 11.44 25.40
C THR A 553 36.96 11.57 23.92
N GLY A 554 35.85 12.19 23.53
CA GLY A 554 35.47 12.38 22.14
C GLY A 554 35.00 13.80 21.83
N ARG A 555 35.10 14.18 20.55
CA ARG A 555 34.54 15.43 20.02
C ARG A 555 33.25 15.10 19.30
N VAL A 556 32.14 15.65 19.79
CA VAL A 556 30.82 15.46 19.18
C VAL A 556 30.58 16.55 18.14
N HIS A 557 30.24 16.12 16.94
CA HIS A 557 29.74 16.94 15.85
C HIS A 557 28.28 16.59 15.62
N ALA A 558 27.40 17.59 15.56
CA ALA A 558 25.98 17.36 15.37
C ALA A 558 25.39 18.33 14.34
N LEU A 559 24.37 17.88 13.61
CA LEU A 559 23.55 18.77 12.78
C LEU A 559 22.44 19.43 13.57
N VAL A 560 21.96 18.76 14.62
CA VAL A 560 20.93 19.25 15.53
C VAL A 560 21.47 19.21 16.95
N GLU A 561 21.52 20.39 17.56
CA GLU A 561 22.05 20.63 18.91
C GLU A 561 21.04 20.23 20.00
N PRO A 562 21.51 19.87 21.21
CA PRO A 562 20.64 19.42 22.30
C PRO A 562 19.70 20.50 22.85
N THR A 563 19.97 21.77 22.54
CA THR A 563 19.14 22.91 22.93
C THR A 563 17.98 23.15 21.96
N GLU A 564 17.93 22.45 20.83
CA GLU A 564 16.93 22.67 19.80
C GLU A 564 15.54 22.22 20.27
N THR A 565 14.51 22.98 19.89
CA THR A 565 13.12 22.74 20.33
C THR A 565 12.23 22.38 19.15
N GLY A 566 11.14 21.66 19.43
CA GLY A 566 10.23 21.20 18.37
C GLY A 566 10.70 19.97 17.59
N VAL A 567 11.79 19.34 18.04
CA VAL A 567 12.26 18.03 17.58
C VAL A 567 12.21 17.02 18.73
N ASN A 568 12.14 15.73 18.39
CA ASN A 568 12.06 14.63 19.34
C ASN A 568 12.90 13.46 18.83
N ASN A 569 13.98 13.11 19.54
CA ASN A 569 14.90 12.02 19.19
C ASN A 569 14.19 10.69 19.01
N MET A 570 13.18 10.41 19.84
CA MET A 570 12.40 9.17 19.74
C MET A 570 11.78 9.04 18.36
N VAL A 571 11.18 10.08 17.78
CA VAL A 571 10.51 9.94 16.46
C VAL A 571 11.51 9.56 15.36
N LEU A 572 12.70 10.15 15.38
CA LEU A 572 13.75 9.82 14.41
C LEU A 572 14.30 8.40 14.62
N GLU A 573 14.46 7.97 15.87
CA GLU A 573 14.85 6.59 16.22
C GLU A 573 13.77 5.57 15.78
N LEU A 574 12.48 5.87 15.95
CA LEU A 574 11.39 4.97 15.55
C LEU A 574 11.35 4.74 14.02
N CYS A 575 11.64 5.78 13.23
CA CYS A 575 11.82 5.66 11.77
C CYS A 575 13.10 4.89 11.36
N ASN A 576 13.98 4.63 12.32
CA ASN A 576 15.23 3.90 12.12
C ASN A 576 15.28 2.57 12.89
N THR A 577 14.13 2.07 13.33
CA THR A 577 14.01 0.78 14.03
C THR A 577 14.57 -0.38 13.19
N ALA A 578 15.59 -1.08 13.71
CA ALA A 578 16.15 -2.27 13.06
C ALA A 578 15.38 -3.55 13.37
N ALA A 579 15.41 -4.49 12.43
CA ALA A 579 14.77 -5.82 12.54
C ALA A 579 15.54 -6.84 13.42
N HIS A 580 16.62 -6.44 14.09
CA HIS A 580 17.34 -7.28 15.06
C HIS A 580 17.39 -6.60 16.42
N ALA A 581 17.55 -7.38 17.49
CA ALA A 581 17.63 -6.87 18.86
C ALA A 581 18.93 -6.11 19.16
N SER A 582 19.02 -5.55 20.37
CA SER A 582 20.24 -4.91 20.89
C SER A 582 21.43 -5.86 20.90
N VAL A 583 22.60 -5.33 20.55
CA VAL A 583 23.87 -6.08 20.64
C VAL A 583 24.25 -6.21 22.11
N GLN A 584 24.35 -7.44 22.61
CA GLN A 584 24.88 -7.74 23.93
C GLN A 584 26.42 -7.72 23.94
N GLY A 585 27.04 -8.13 22.84
CA GLY A 585 28.48 -8.12 22.65
C GLY A 585 28.86 -8.81 21.33
N VAL A 586 30.12 -9.18 21.19
CA VAL A 586 30.62 -9.93 20.03
C VAL A 586 31.52 -11.07 20.47
N THR A 587 31.66 -12.08 19.61
CA THR A 587 32.56 -13.22 19.79
C THR A 587 33.40 -13.48 18.55
N PRO A 588 34.69 -13.81 18.70
CA PRO A 588 35.50 -14.25 17.58
C PRO A 588 35.05 -15.66 17.13
N MET A 589 34.78 -15.83 15.85
CA MET A 589 34.42 -17.10 15.23
C MET A 589 35.04 -17.19 13.84
N ALA A 590 35.85 -18.21 13.59
CA ALA A 590 36.53 -18.45 12.30
C ALA A 590 37.30 -17.22 11.74
N GLY A 591 37.94 -16.43 12.61
CA GLY A 591 38.69 -15.23 12.20
C GLY A 591 37.83 -13.99 11.94
N ALA A 592 36.52 -14.03 12.22
CA ALA A 592 35.62 -12.89 12.12
C ALA A 592 34.91 -12.61 13.45
N TRP A 593 34.36 -11.41 13.61
CA TRP A 593 33.56 -11.02 14.76
C TRP A 593 32.07 -11.28 14.50
N THR A 594 31.46 -12.12 15.31
CA THR A 594 30.02 -12.44 15.25
C THR A 594 29.28 -11.73 16.38
N PRO A 595 28.21 -10.97 16.10
CA PRO A 595 27.41 -10.34 17.15
C PRO A 595 26.63 -11.37 17.96
N ARG A 596 26.53 -11.12 19.27
CA ARG A 596 25.56 -11.75 20.15
C ARG A 596 24.49 -10.74 20.48
N PHE A 597 23.24 -11.08 20.16
CA PHE A 597 22.10 -10.22 20.43
C PHE A 597 21.44 -10.59 21.75
N GLU A 598 20.82 -9.60 22.39
CA GLU A 598 19.87 -9.83 23.48
C GLU A 598 18.61 -10.55 22.95
N PRO A 599 17.82 -11.20 23.81
CA PRO A 599 16.48 -11.65 23.43
C PRO A 599 15.68 -10.48 22.84
N ASP A 600 14.91 -10.73 21.78
CA ASP A 600 14.06 -9.71 21.17
C ASP A 600 12.63 -9.80 21.73
N PRO A 601 12.21 -8.89 22.62
CA PRO A 601 10.87 -8.96 23.24
C PRO A 601 9.78 -8.45 22.29
N ARG A 602 10.14 -7.94 21.11
CA ARG A 602 9.20 -7.25 20.22
C ARG A 602 8.28 -8.25 19.51
N PRO A 603 6.98 -7.92 19.35
CA PRO A 603 6.07 -8.75 18.58
C PRO A 603 6.52 -8.90 17.11
N ALA A 604 6.21 -10.04 16.50
CA ALA A 604 6.50 -10.29 15.09
C ALA A 604 5.88 -9.25 14.12
N SER A 605 4.76 -8.62 14.51
CA SER A 605 4.17 -7.50 13.75
C SER A 605 5.09 -6.28 13.70
N ILE A 606 5.77 -5.95 14.80
CA ILE A 606 6.72 -4.84 14.88
C ILE A 606 7.96 -5.13 14.03
N LEU A 607 8.48 -6.36 14.09
CA LEU A 607 9.61 -6.77 13.27
C LEU A 607 9.30 -6.70 11.77
N ARG A 608 8.12 -7.16 11.33
CA ARG A 608 7.66 -7.01 9.94
C ARG A 608 7.55 -5.56 9.50
N LEU A 609 7.10 -4.66 10.38
CA LEU A 609 7.06 -3.22 10.09
C LEU A 609 8.46 -2.62 9.99
N ALA A 610 9.38 -3.00 10.88
CA ALA A 610 10.79 -2.58 10.79
C ALA A 610 11.44 -3.04 9.48
N GLU A 611 11.19 -4.27 9.04
CA GLU A 611 11.63 -4.77 7.73
C GLU A 611 10.98 -4.02 6.56
N ALA A 612 9.71 -3.63 6.67
CA ALA A 612 9.05 -2.82 5.65
C ALA A 612 9.70 -1.43 5.51
N GLN A 613 10.00 -0.76 6.63
CA GLN A 613 10.75 0.50 6.62
C GLN A 613 12.11 0.35 5.93
N ALA A 614 12.86 -0.71 6.27
CA ALA A 614 14.14 -1.01 5.65
C ALA A 614 14.01 -1.16 4.13
N ARG A 615 13.05 -1.96 3.64
CA ARG A 615 12.85 -2.14 2.20
C ARG A 615 12.51 -0.86 1.47
N TRP A 616 11.62 -0.01 2.02
CA TRP A 616 11.30 1.27 1.41
C TRP A 616 12.53 2.18 1.34
N PHE A 617 13.28 2.26 2.43
CA PHE A 617 14.48 3.09 2.51
C PHE A 617 15.60 2.59 1.58
N GLU A 618 15.84 1.29 1.54
CA GLU A 618 16.82 0.66 0.64
C GLU A 618 16.44 0.86 -0.83
N THR A 619 15.14 0.82 -1.16
CA THR A 619 14.65 1.16 -2.51
C THR A 619 15.02 2.60 -2.87
N ALA A 620 14.81 3.55 -1.96
CA ALA A 620 15.19 4.95 -2.16
C ALA A 620 16.71 5.15 -2.26
N ALA A 621 17.49 4.49 -1.40
CA ALA A 621 18.95 4.53 -1.43
C ALA A 621 19.50 3.95 -2.75
N GLY A 622 18.87 2.93 -3.31
CA GLY A 622 19.22 2.35 -4.62
C GLY A 622 19.02 3.30 -5.80
N LEU A 623 18.27 4.40 -5.63
CA LEU A 623 18.10 5.44 -6.64
C LEU A 623 19.26 6.44 -6.66
N VAL A 624 19.99 6.58 -5.55
CA VAL A 624 21.05 7.59 -5.40
C VAL A 624 22.11 7.52 -6.50
N PRO A 625 22.66 6.35 -6.87
CA PRO A 625 23.71 6.29 -7.90
C PRO A 625 23.32 6.94 -9.23
N ARG A 626 22.03 6.86 -9.61
CA ARG A 626 21.50 7.36 -10.89
C ARG A 626 20.84 8.74 -10.83
N ALA A 627 20.59 9.29 -9.64
CA ALA A 627 20.00 10.61 -9.48
C ALA A 627 21.04 11.71 -9.77
N ASP A 628 20.66 12.84 -10.38
CA ASP A 628 21.46 14.06 -10.25
C ASP A 628 21.32 14.54 -8.80
N LEU A 629 22.44 14.92 -8.19
CA LEU A 629 22.50 15.46 -6.82
C LEU A 629 23.50 16.62 -6.75
N SER A 630 23.87 17.22 -7.89
CA SER A 630 24.91 18.24 -7.99
C SER A 630 24.63 19.44 -7.10
N ARG A 631 23.38 19.92 -7.06
CA ARG A 631 22.97 21.05 -6.23
C ARG A 631 22.97 20.66 -4.75
N THR A 632 22.40 19.51 -4.40
CA THR A 632 22.34 18.98 -3.04
C THR A 632 23.74 18.79 -2.45
N LEU A 633 24.66 18.19 -3.22
CA LEU A 633 26.05 17.98 -2.82
C LEU A 633 26.85 19.28 -2.64
N SER A 634 26.44 20.36 -3.31
CA SER A 634 27.08 21.69 -3.23
C SER A 634 26.62 22.53 -2.04
N LEU A 635 25.57 22.14 -1.32
CA LEU A 635 24.99 22.94 -0.23
C LEU A 635 25.97 23.15 0.93
N PRO A 636 26.18 24.36 1.46
CA PRO A 636 26.97 24.57 2.68
C PRO A 636 26.50 23.71 3.87
N THR A 637 27.41 23.31 4.76
CA THR A 637 27.05 22.47 5.93
C THR A 637 26.04 23.17 6.87
N SER A 638 26.10 24.52 6.95
CA SER A 638 25.08 25.32 7.65
C SER A 638 23.69 25.13 7.07
N ASP A 639 23.57 25.14 5.75
CA ASP A 639 22.30 25.02 5.04
C ASP A 639 21.75 23.60 5.17
N ILE A 640 22.64 22.60 5.10
CA ILE A 640 22.33 21.20 5.40
C ILE A 640 21.72 21.07 6.80
N ALA A 641 22.34 21.65 7.83
CA ALA A 641 21.84 21.60 9.20
C ALA A 641 20.44 22.23 9.33
N GLN A 642 20.20 23.39 8.69
CA GLN A 642 18.88 24.03 8.69
C GLN A 642 17.82 23.17 7.98
N LEU A 643 18.14 22.60 6.82
CA LEU A 643 17.22 21.72 6.08
C LEU A 643 16.89 20.45 6.85
N VAL A 644 17.90 19.82 7.47
CA VAL A 644 17.72 18.65 8.35
C VAL A 644 16.78 19.01 9.49
N LEU A 645 16.99 20.16 10.14
CA LEU A 645 16.13 20.62 11.23
C LEU A 645 14.68 20.85 10.78
N GLU A 646 14.45 21.49 9.64
CA GLU A 646 13.09 21.71 9.12
C GLU A 646 12.37 20.40 8.75
N LEU A 647 13.06 19.48 8.07
CA LEU A 647 12.54 18.14 7.78
C LEU A 647 12.24 17.36 9.05
N TYR A 648 13.11 17.48 10.05
CA TYR A 648 12.96 16.79 11.32
C TYR A 648 11.78 17.32 12.13
N ARG A 649 11.56 18.65 12.18
CA ARG A 649 10.34 19.23 12.77
C ARG A 649 9.07 18.71 12.10
N LYS A 650 9.07 18.57 10.77
CA LYS A 650 7.96 17.94 10.02
C LYS A 650 7.81 16.46 10.37
N LEU A 651 8.91 15.72 10.50
CA LEU A 651 8.88 14.31 10.91
C LEU A 651 8.25 14.13 12.30
N CYS A 652 8.55 15.03 13.25
CA CYS A 652 7.95 15.01 14.58
C CYS A 652 6.44 15.31 14.59
N GLN A 653 5.87 15.84 13.49
CA GLN A 653 4.44 16.04 13.33
C GLN A 653 3.73 14.78 12.76
N GLU A 654 4.48 13.80 12.26
CA GLU A 654 3.90 12.54 11.80
C GLU A 654 3.65 11.59 13.00
N PRO A 655 2.38 11.21 13.26
CA PRO A 655 2.01 10.42 14.42
C PRO A 655 2.23 8.91 14.19
N ALA A 656 2.41 8.47 12.95
CA ALA A 656 2.50 7.05 12.60
C ALA A 656 3.68 6.32 13.26
N PRO A 657 4.93 6.85 13.28
CA PRO A 657 6.03 6.22 14.01
C PRO A 657 5.70 5.99 15.49
N ILE A 658 5.14 6.99 16.17
CA ILE A 658 4.75 6.89 17.59
C ILE A 658 3.67 5.82 17.78
N HIS A 659 2.57 5.90 17.03
CA HIS A 659 1.45 4.94 17.16
C HIS A 659 1.86 3.48 16.89
N LEU A 660 2.83 3.25 16.02
CA LEU A 660 3.22 1.90 15.62
C LEU A 660 4.33 1.32 16.51
N PHE A 661 5.28 2.13 16.98
CA PHE A 661 6.50 1.62 17.61
C PHE A 661 6.75 2.06 19.05
N ALA A 662 6.10 3.13 19.55
CA ALA A 662 6.48 3.75 20.84
C ALA A 662 6.40 2.79 22.03
N ASP A 663 5.32 2.00 22.15
CA ASP A 663 5.15 1.05 23.26
C ASP A 663 6.28 0.01 23.29
N SER A 664 6.62 -0.53 22.12
CA SER A 664 7.70 -1.51 21.96
C SER A 664 9.06 -0.90 22.28
N HIS A 665 9.32 0.31 21.78
CA HIS A 665 10.57 1.03 22.00
C HIS A 665 10.76 1.40 23.49
N LEU A 666 9.73 1.91 24.14
CA LEU A 666 9.75 2.25 25.57
C LEU A 666 9.86 1.02 26.47
N ALA A 667 9.35 -0.14 26.03
CA ALA A 667 9.56 -1.40 26.74
C ALA A 667 11.04 -1.82 26.69
N GLU A 668 11.66 -1.81 25.51
CA GLU A 668 13.08 -2.10 25.33
C GLU A 668 13.99 -1.13 26.10
N ASP A 669 13.69 0.17 26.06
CA ASP A 669 14.49 1.16 26.79
C ASP A 669 14.40 0.94 28.30
N ARG A 670 13.21 0.68 28.84
CA ARG A 670 13.03 0.35 30.28
C ARG A 670 13.76 -0.92 30.69
N GLU A 671 13.83 -1.92 29.82
CA GLU A 671 14.59 -3.15 30.07
C GLU A 671 16.09 -2.88 30.06
N THR A 672 16.57 -2.09 29.09
CA THR A 672 17.97 -1.66 29.00
C THR A 672 18.38 -0.87 30.25
N MET A 673 17.55 0.08 30.69
CA MET A 673 17.78 0.88 31.89
C MET A 673 17.80 0.01 33.15
N ARG A 674 16.87 -0.95 33.29
CA ARG A 674 16.86 -1.92 34.40
C ARG A 674 18.10 -2.80 34.41
N ALA A 675 18.49 -3.34 33.26
CA ALA A 675 19.68 -4.19 33.14
C ALA A 675 20.97 -3.43 33.50
N MET A 676 21.02 -2.13 33.21
CA MET A 676 22.12 -1.25 33.61
C MET A 676 22.03 -0.77 35.07
N GLY A 677 21.05 -1.20 35.86
CA GLY A 677 20.86 -0.71 37.24
C GLY A 677 20.51 0.78 37.32
N LEU A 678 19.89 1.32 36.27
CA LEU A 678 19.44 2.71 36.15
C LEU A 678 17.90 2.84 36.24
N GLY A 679 17.19 1.72 36.43
CA GLY A 679 15.74 1.71 36.59
C GLY A 679 15.34 2.16 38.00
N GLY A 680 14.77 3.36 38.09
CA GLY A 680 13.98 3.84 39.22
C GLY A 680 12.49 3.77 38.88
#